data_AF-A0A381PSV0-F1
#
_entry.id   AF-A0A381PSV0-F1
#
_cell.length_a   1.000
_cell.length_b   1.000
_cell.length_c   1.000
_cell.angle_alpha   90.00
_cell.angle_beta   90.00
_cell.angle_gamma   90.00
#
_symmetry.space_group_name_H-M   'P 1'
#
loop_
_entity.id
_entity.type
_entity.pdbx_description
1 polymer ?
#
loop_
_entity_poly.entity_id
_entity_poly.type
_entity_poly.pdbx_seq_one_letter_code
_entity_poly.pdbx_strand_id
1 'polypeptide(L)'
;MTSARLLQFNTYFLRLTRAVATPFSPGMGLLASIAVALLVIPSAGYHFFNGIPLSSSVEFGLLIVLGPFLVSRGARRLWGRVLRQVTPVAPLVLMGLGLIAVVLKVLLFSFGSYAGFAACYHALDKTPVTGSCEKAFANPFYRFTATRVDANIDFAAWWDPTELPTAQNWNLSFLNSTRFNYYQQGDVPRLRVPFGATWLGTLDMAEDSLQVRYVGEGELQLEGRSIPLPPQYGLPVTVTVPVSSPGSHPIVLSYRFDDGSRIGDGAEHGPYATLRVWSGAPGGSLSSGHLVSAVGPPLVWRILSGVVDLVVIAFAISFVFVYVSLLGRWSFVGLVVCVLAPLTSWLPVPQLFVRGSSVYVLGAAAVLVSLVLLFRRHRRCLLLTSYFGVMLLMASDTWREWPNLATVYLRGGGEDWLMYQSQARSILDTWSLQGGSDVFYFQPMFRYLVFAEHLLLGDGDAGSVILSRTALNFAILWMCWLFTPHGLPRTWRGAVAGGAAVLSILLVNFGSVTSFFQSGASEYPTWVLFPVTLSMLYASPLSRQRVLGCALVGLAFIVRTNQAPALMWMLGCYFLWARTRGWRHLCWGMSAALVVSLLPLAHNLYYGGQPVLTTTSASMPQNLLVSPVTIIESGWDMDTSTRVRRQLDGVLQTGDIRRQEMMQGGDLVPVTRGLQVLWLLAIVTVFLRDGSPRNIPRLLLLVPLLFLGVHVFYQVWVYYPRHIVIGYLAMGVVTFVSMCDRAIPVSGAVKPTH
;
A
#
# COMPACT_ATOMS: atom_id res chain seq x y z
N MET A 1 58.17 -39.24 -28.91
CA MET A 1 57.57 -38.57 -27.73
C MET A 1 57.30 -37.13 -28.08
N THR A 2 56.06 -36.82 -28.48
CA THR A 2 55.74 -35.59 -29.22
C THR A 2 54.74 -34.73 -28.46
N SER A 3 55.17 -33.49 -28.20
CA SER A 3 54.48 -32.18 -28.15
C SER A 3 52.94 -32.10 -27.94
N ALA A 4 52.13 -33.00 -28.48
CA ALA A 4 50.67 -32.98 -28.38
C ALA A 4 50.14 -33.26 -26.96
N ARG A 5 50.81 -34.10 -26.16
CA ARG A 5 50.37 -34.39 -24.78
C ARG A 5 50.68 -33.26 -23.78
N LEU A 6 51.69 -32.43 -24.02
CA LEU A 6 52.01 -31.28 -23.16
C LEU A 6 51.02 -30.11 -23.37
N LEU A 7 50.51 -29.94 -24.59
CA LEU A 7 49.49 -28.94 -24.91
C LEU A 7 48.10 -29.29 -24.35
N GLN A 8 47.75 -30.59 -24.28
CA GLN A 8 46.53 -31.05 -23.62
C GLN A 8 46.60 -30.90 -22.09
N PHE A 9 47.77 -31.11 -21.48
CA PHE A 9 47.93 -30.91 -20.04
C PHE A 9 47.85 -29.43 -19.65
N ASN A 10 48.45 -28.52 -20.42
CA ASN A 10 48.38 -27.07 -20.17
C ASN A 10 46.98 -26.48 -20.39
N THR A 11 46.20 -26.96 -21.37
CA THR A 11 44.81 -26.52 -21.57
C THR A 11 43.85 -27.06 -20.51
N TYR A 12 44.13 -28.25 -19.96
CA TYR A 12 43.37 -28.79 -18.83
C TYR A 12 43.71 -28.07 -17.52
N PHE A 13 45.00 -27.74 -17.28
CA PHE A 13 45.43 -26.97 -16.11
C PHE A 13 45.03 -25.48 -16.17
N LEU A 14 44.93 -24.88 -17.37
CA LEU A 14 44.36 -23.54 -17.58
C LEU A 14 42.83 -23.51 -17.44
N ARG A 15 42.13 -24.62 -17.74
CA ARG A 15 40.70 -24.78 -17.40
C ARG A 15 40.50 -25.05 -15.92
N LEU A 16 41.40 -25.79 -15.26
CA LEU A 16 41.34 -26.00 -13.81
C LEU A 16 41.67 -24.73 -13.03
N THR A 17 42.65 -23.93 -13.44
CA THR A 17 42.92 -22.63 -12.79
C THR A 17 41.83 -21.60 -13.06
N ARG A 18 41.12 -21.65 -14.20
CA ARG A 18 39.87 -20.88 -14.41
C ARG A 18 38.66 -21.43 -13.64
N ALA A 19 38.63 -22.72 -13.30
CA ALA A 19 37.57 -23.33 -12.49
C ALA A 19 37.81 -23.15 -10.98
N VAL A 20 39.08 -23.17 -10.53
CA VAL A 20 39.53 -22.97 -9.14
C VAL A 20 39.66 -21.47 -8.79
N ALA A 21 39.78 -20.60 -9.79
CA ALA A 21 39.60 -19.15 -9.64
C ALA A 21 38.30 -18.66 -10.30
N THR A 22 37.21 -19.43 -10.21
CA THR A 22 35.90 -18.78 -10.21
C THR A 22 35.77 -18.14 -8.84
N PRO A 23 35.90 -16.81 -8.67
CA PRO A 23 35.63 -16.20 -7.38
C PRO A 23 34.22 -16.67 -6.99
N PHE A 24 34.09 -17.21 -5.78
CA PHE A 24 32.81 -17.53 -5.16
C PHE A 24 31.87 -16.37 -5.43
N SER A 25 31.01 -16.52 -6.45
CA SER A 25 30.14 -15.43 -6.84
C SER A 25 29.00 -15.49 -5.84
N PRO A 26 28.86 -14.52 -4.93
CA PRO A 26 27.69 -14.50 -4.08
C PRO A 26 26.44 -14.51 -4.95
N GLY A 27 25.44 -15.27 -4.53
CA GLY A 27 24.16 -15.28 -5.23
C GLY A 27 23.57 -13.88 -5.16
N MET A 28 23.33 -13.23 -6.31
CA MET A 28 22.69 -11.89 -6.35
C MET A 28 21.33 -11.84 -5.62
N GLY A 29 20.71 -12.99 -5.38
CA GLY A 29 19.55 -13.12 -4.49
C GLY A 29 19.88 -12.80 -3.03
N LEU A 30 20.95 -13.38 -2.49
CA LEU A 30 21.43 -13.10 -1.13
C LEU A 30 21.81 -11.63 -0.97
N LEU A 31 22.50 -11.05 -1.95
CA LEU A 31 22.87 -9.64 -1.92
C LEU A 31 21.62 -8.72 -1.91
N ALA A 32 20.59 -9.06 -2.67
CA ALA A 32 19.30 -8.36 -2.61
C ALA A 32 18.61 -8.54 -1.25
N SER A 33 18.67 -9.73 -0.65
CA SER A 33 18.14 -9.98 0.70
C SER A 33 18.87 -9.17 1.76
N ILE A 34 20.20 -8.99 1.64
CA ILE A 34 20.97 -8.11 2.54
C ILE A 34 20.51 -6.66 2.38
N ALA A 35 20.28 -6.19 1.15
CA ALA A 35 19.74 -4.84 0.93
C ALA A 35 18.35 -4.64 1.57
N VAL A 36 17.49 -5.66 1.52
CA VAL A 36 16.20 -5.64 2.25
C VAL A 36 16.43 -5.60 3.75
N ALA A 37 17.32 -6.45 4.28
CA ALA A 37 17.62 -6.49 5.70
C ALA A 37 18.15 -5.13 6.19
N LEU A 38 19.04 -4.49 5.43
CA LEU A 38 19.53 -3.16 5.72
C LEU A 38 18.42 -2.10 5.69
N LEU A 39 17.43 -2.23 4.82
CA LEU A 39 16.30 -1.31 4.78
C LEU A 39 15.30 -1.55 5.90
N VAL A 40 15.04 -2.82 6.28
CA VAL A 40 13.92 -3.22 7.14
C VAL A 40 14.31 -3.35 8.61
N ILE A 41 15.54 -3.80 8.92
CA ILE A 41 15.97 -4.01 10.30
C ILE A 41 15.96 -2.66 11.03
N PRO A 42 15.20 -2.55 12.13
CA PRO A 42 15.08 -1.33 12.92
C PRO A 42 16.41 -1.00 13.59
N SER A 43 16.55 0.25 14.02
CA SER A 43 17.76 0.74 14.64
C SER A 43 17.47 1.83 15.69
N ALA A 44 18.44 2.70 16.01
CA ALA A 44 18.40 3.65 17.13
C ALA A 44 17.57 4.93 16.88
N GLY A 45 17.09 5.18 15.67
CA GLY A 45 16.15 6.27 15.37
C GLY A 45 16.76 7.64 15.02
N TYR A 46 18.10 7.75 14.91
CA TYR A 46 18.80 8.98 14.48
C TYR A 46 19.65 8.82 13.20
N HIS A 47 19.35 7.79 12.42
CA HIS A 47 19.95 7.50 11.13
C HIS A 47 19.13 8.17 10.03
N PHE A 48 19.69 8.24 8.82
CA PHE A 48 18.84 8.41 7.64
C PHE A 48 18.01 7.16 7.33
N PHE A 49 18.59 5.96 7.55
CA PHE A 49 17.91 4.67 7.31
C PHE A 49 17.69 3.90 8.61
N ASN A 50 16.67 4.31 9.37
CA ASN A 50 16.31 3.79 10.69
C ASN A 50 15.73 2.39 10.66
N GLY A 51 15.18 1.95 9.53
CA GLY A 51 14.50 0.65 9.44
C GLY A 51 13.00 0.76 9.64
N ILE A 52 12.33 -0.35 9.95
CA ILE A 52 10.90 -0.33 10.23
C ILE A 52 10.59 0.60 11.43
N PRO A 53 9.62 1.54 11.28
CA PRO A 53 8.83 1.80 10.08
C PRO A 53 9.55 2.69 9.04
N LEU A 54 9.31 2.43 7.74
CA LEU A 54 9.83 3.19 6.60
C LEU A 54 9.03 4.49 6.36
N SER A 55 8.91 5.32 7.40
CA SER A 55 8.06 6.51 7.39
C SER A 55 8.71 7.73 6.72
N SER A 56 10.03 7.69 6.45
CA SER A 56 10.71 8.76 5.73
C SER A 56 10.57 8.62 4.22
N SER A 57 10.49 9.76 3.51
CA SER A 57 10.40 9.77 2.03
C SER A 57 11.60 9.09 1.34
N VAL A 58 12.77 9.12 1.97
CA VAL A 58 13.99 8.51 1.45
C VAL A 58 13.94 6.98 1.57
N GLU A 59 13.56 6.46 2.73
CA GLU A 59 13.39 5.01 2.95
C GLU A 59 12.27 4.44 2.09
N PHE A 60 11.13 5.15 2.02
CA PHE A 60 10.01 4.77 1.15
C PHE A 60 10.43 4.76 -0.32
N GLY A 61 11.17 5.78 -0.78
CA GLY A 61 11.72 5.81 -2.13
C GLY A 61 12.66 4.64 -2.41
N LEU A 62 13.52 4.29 -1.44
CA LEU A 62 14.43 3.15 -1.57
C LEU A 62 13.70 1.81 -1.62
N LEU A 63 12.59 1.64 -0.88
CA LEU A 63 11.72 0.45 -0.96
C LEU A 63 11.21 0.25 -2.39
N ILE A 64 10.73 1.33 -3.03
CA ILE A 64 10.24 1.30 -4.41
C ILE A 64 11.37 0.97 -5.39
N VAL A 65 12.55 1.60 -5.24
CA VAL A 65 13.74 1.32 -6.07
C VAL A 65 14.18 -0.15 -5.93
N LEU A 66 14.07 -0.73 -4.73
CA LEU A 66 14.47 -2.11 -4.45
C LEU A 66 13.47 -3.15 -4.99
N GLY A 67 12.17 -2.82 -5.04
CA GLY A 67 11.08 -3.72 -5.39
C GLY A 67 11.35 -4.63 -6.62
N PRO A 68 11.71 -4.08 -7.79
CA PRO A 68 12.02 -4.88 -8.99
C PRO A 68 13.18 -5.87 -8.80
N PHE A 69 14.17 -5.56 -7.95
CA PHE A 69 15.27 -6.48 -7.65
C PHE A 69 14.86 -7.64 -6.74
N LEU A 70 13.77 -7.52 -5.99
CA LEU A 70 13.23 -8.62 -5.17
C LEU A 70 12.49 -9.64 -6.04
N VAL A 71 11.68 -9.15 -6.98
CA VAL A 71 10.81 -10.02 -7.79
C VAL A 71 11.47 -10.49 -9.09
N SER A 72 12.39 -9.72 -9.68
CA SER A 72 12.95 -10.00 -11.01
C SER A 72 14.37 -10.58 -10.96
N ARG A 73 14.51 -11.84 -11.39
CA ARG A 73 15.82 -12.45 -11.67
C ARG A 73 16.61 -11.69 -12.75
N GLY A 74 15.91 -11.06 -13.70
CA GLY A 74 16.53 -10.28 -14.75
C GLY A 74 17.22 -9.02 -14.22
N ALA A 75 16.53 -8.29 -13.34
CA ALA A 75 17.08 -7.11 -12.67
C ALA A 75 18.31 -7.46 -11.82
N ARG A 76 18.24 -8.54 -11.03
CA ARG A 76 19.39 -9.03 -10.23
C ARG A 76 20.59 -9.43 -11.08
N ARG A 77 20.37 -10.09 -12.22
CA ARG A 77 21.46 -10.45 -13.16
C ARG A 77 22.10 -9.22 -13.80
N LEU A 78 21.30 -8.20 -14.12
CA LEU A 78 21.82 -6.94 -14.65
C LEU A 78 22.63 -6.20 -13.59
N TRP A 79 22.13 -6.10 -12.37
CA TRP A 79 22.86 -5.52 -11.24
C TRP A 79 24.21 -6.21 -11.00
N GLY A 80 24.24 -7.54 -11.01
CA GLY A 80 25.49 -8.29 -10.87
C GLY A 80 26.48 -8.04 -12.01
N ARG A 81 26.00 -7.79 -13.24
CA ARG A 81 26.87 -7.41 -14.37
C ARG A 81 27.43 -6.00 -14.18
N VAL A 82 26.59 -5.05 -13.79
CA VAL A 82 26.99 -3.66 -13.51
C VAL A 82 28.05 -3.60 -12.42
N LEU A 83 27.84 -4.28 -11.29
CA LEU A 83 28.82 -4.32 -10.21
C LEU A 83 30.17 -4.88 -10.69
N ARG A 84 30.15 -5.95 -11.48
CA ARG A 84 31.37 -6.58 -12.02
C ARG A 84 32.11 -5.72 -13.06
N GLN A 85 31.43 -4.76 -13.68
CA GLN A 85 32.07 -3.79 -14.57
C GLN A 85 32.91 -2.77 -13.79
N VAL A 86 32.52 -2.45 -12.54
CA VAL A 86 33.31 -1.60 -11.65
C VAL A 86 34.56 -2.37 -11.21
N THR A 87 34.37 -3.52 -10.54
CA THR A 87 35.45 -4.48 -10.26
C THR A 87 34.87 -5.90 -10.15
N PRO A 88 35.63 -6.96 -10.52
CA PRO A 88 35.12 -8.33 -10.45
C PRO A 88 34.75 -8.78 -9.02
N VAL A 89 35.34 -8.15 -8.00
CA VAL A 89 35.10 -8.42 -6.57
C VAL A 89 34.02 -7.54 -5.94
N ALA A 90 33.50 -6.51 -6.63
CA ALA A 90 32.51 -5.58 -6.07
C ALA A 90 31.29 -6.26 -5.42
N PRO A 91 30.67 -7.32 -6.01
CA PRO A 91 29.55 -8.00 -5.35
C PRO A 91 29.92 -8.66 -4.01
N LEU A 92 31.16 -9.17 -3.89
CA LEU A 92 31.66 -9.79 -2.67
C LEU A 92 31.94 -8.74 -1.60
N VAL A 93 32.57 -7.63 -1.98
CA VAL A 93 32.83 -6.48 -1.09
C VAL A 93 31.51 -5.91 -0.57
N LEU A 94 30.55 -5.66 -1.45
CA LEU A 94 29.25 -5.12 -1.06
C LEU A 94 28.46 -6.08 -0.17
N MET A 95 28.59 -7.40 -0.39
CA MET A 95 28.03 -8.41 0.52
C MET A 95 28.66 -8.34 1.91
N GLY A 96 30.00 -8.29 1.99
CA GLY A 96 30.72 -8.22 3.27
C GLY A 96 30.38 -6.95 4.05
N LEU A 97 30.43 -5.78 3.39
CA LEU A 97 30.01 -4.51 3.99
C LEU A 97 28.55 -4.53 4.43
N GLY A 98 27.66 -5.10 3.60
CA GLY A 98 26.26 -5.22 3.92
C GLY A 98 25.99 -6.09 5.15
N LEU A 99 26.70 -7.23 5.30
CA LEU A 99 26.59 -8.08 6.49
C LEU A 99 27.09 -7.36 7.76
N ILE A 100 28.21 -6.65 7.66
CA ILE A 100 28.74 -5.85 8.78
C ILE A 100 27.72 -4.77 9.16
N ALA A 101 27.17 -4.04 8.19
CA ALA A 101 26.18 -3.01 8.45
C ALA A 101 24.87 -3.56 9.06
N VAL A 102 24.45 -4.79 8.71
CA VAL A 102 23.33 -5.47 9.38
C VAL A 102 23.65 -5.73 10.85
N VAL A 103 24.85 -6.21 11.17
CA VAL A 103 25.28 -6.41 12.57
C VAL A 103 25.31 -5.08 13.33
N LEU A 104 25.84 -4.02 12.71
CA LEU A 104 25.85 -2.68 13.30
C LEU A 104 24.44 -2.14 13.55
N LYS A 105 23.48 -2.39 12.66
CA LYS A 105 22.07 -2.04 12.89
C LYS A 105 21.50 -2.75 14.12
N VAL A 106 21.74 -4.06 14.26
CA VAL A 106 21.28 -4.81 15.43
C VAL A 106 21.90 -4.27 16.73
N LEU A 107 23.19 -3.91 16.68
CA LEU A 107 23.88 -3.30 17.82
C LEU A 107 23.31 -1.92 18.17
N LEU A 108 23.06 -1.07 17.18
CA LEU A 108 22.41 0.25 17.35
C LEU A 108 20.97 0.11 17.86
N PHE A 109 20.21 -0.87 17.38
CA PHE A 109 18.88 -1.17 17.89
C PHE A 109 18.90 -1.61 19.35
N SER A 110 19.87 -2.43 19.74
CA SER A 110 19.90 -3.02 21.08
C SER A 110 20.45 -2.06 22.15
N PHE A 111 21.45 -1.26 21.79
CA PHE A 111 22.22 -0.45 22.75
C PHE A 111 22.27 1.05 22.44
N GLY A 112 21.82 1.46 21.26
CA GLY A 112 21.79 2.88 20.88
C GLY A 112 20.73 3.66 21.66
N SER A 113 20.99 4.95 21.86
CA SER A 113 20.06 5.91 22.46
C SER A 113 19.02 6.38 21.42
N TYR A 114 18.38 7.52 21.65
CA TYR A 114 17.50 8.20 20.70
C TYR A 114 17.98 9.64 20.45
N ALA A 115 17.45 10.29 19.42
CA ALA A 115 17.57 11.73 19.19
C ALA A 115 16.16 12.33 19.11
N GLY A 116 15.85 13.28 19.99
CA GLY A 116 14.51 13.87 20.11
C GLY A 116 13.94 13.74 21.53
N PHE A 117 12.64 13.93 21.65
CA PHE A 117 11.87 13.87 22.88
C PHE A 117 11.08 12.57 22.94
N ALA A 118 11.30 11.77 23.97
CA ALA A 118 10.50 10.57 24.20
C ALA A 118 9.08 11.00 24.60
N ALA A 119 8.10 10.70 23.75
CA ALA A 119 6.73 11.15 23.90
C ALA A 119 5.82 10.01 24.35
N CYS A 120 5.13 10.21 25.46
CA CYS A 120 4.08 9.34 25.97
C CYS A 120 2.72 9.96 25.65
N TYR A 121 2.02 9.42 24.65
CA TYR A 121 0.65 9.83 24.34
C TYR A 121 -0.35 8.87 24.97
N HIS A 122 -1.47 9.40 25.42
CA HIS A 122 -2.57 8.60 25.96
C HIS A 122 -3.93 9.28 25.74
N ALA A 123 -4.99 8.49 25.69
CA ALA A 123 -6.34 9.02 25.79
C ALA A 123 -6.62 9.45 27.24
N LEU A 124 -7.51 10.43 27.41
CA LEU A 124 -7.94 10.89 28.75
C LEU A 124 -9.16 10.12 29.26
N ASP A 125 -10.02 9.71 28.35
CA ASP A 125 -11.30 9.05 28.61
C ASP A 125 -11.20 7.51 28.63
N LYS A 126 -10.08 6.95 28.14
CA LYS A 126 -9.83 5.51 28.05
C LYS A 126 -8.44 5.17 28.56
N THR A 127 -8.32 4.06 29.28
CA THR A 127 -7.02 3.52 29.67
C THR A 127 -6.30 2.90 28.46
N PRO A 128 -4.97 3.07 28.35
CA PRO A 128 -4.17 2.32 27.38
C PRO A 128 -4.35 0.81 27.56
N VAL A 129 -4.26 0.06 26.46
CA VAL A 129 -4.43 -1.41 26.48
C VAL A 129 -3.25 -2.09 27.20
N THR A 130 -2.04 -1.57 27.00
CA THR A 130 -0.81 -2.09 27.61
C THR A 130 0.10 -0.94 28.05
N GLY A 131 0.57 -0.96 29.30
CA GLY A 131 1.50 0.04 29.82
C GLY A 131 0.86 1.40 30.16
N SER A 132 1.69 2.41 30.37
CA SER A 132 1.28 3.77 30.72
C SER A 132 1.02 4.67 29.50
N CYS A 133 1.59 4.32 28.34
CA CYS A 133 1.45 5.08 27.09
C CYS A 133 0.82 4.21 26.00
N GLU A 134 0.07 4.83 25.10
CA GLU A 134 -0.43 4.17 23.89
C GLU A 134 0.74 3.71 23.00
N LYS A 135 0.63 2.54 22.36
CA LYS A 135 1.60 2.12 21.34
C LYS A 135 1.35 2.81 20.01
N ALA A 136 2.35 2.87 19.16
CA ALA A 136 2.21 3.43 17.82
C ALA A 136 3.04 2.62 16.82
N PHE A 137 2.63 2.59 15.56
CA PHE A 137 3.41 1.95 14.50
C PHE A 137 4.68 2.74 14.19
N ALA A 138 4.78 4.02 14.60
CA ALA A 138 6.03 4.78 14.66
C ALA A 138 7.10 4.15 15.58
N ASN A 139 6.70 3.39 16.61
CA ASN A 139 7.60 2.69 17.54
C ASN A 139 7.06 1.28 17.85
N PRO A 140 7.08 0.36 16.88
CA PRO A 140 6.33 -0.89 16.98
C PRO A 140 6.88 -1.81 18.08
N PHE A 141 8.16 -1.65 18.44
CA PHE A 141 8.83 -2.41 19.48
C PHE A 141 8.77 -1.75 20.86
N TYR A 142 8.01 -0.65 21.01
CA TYR A 142 7.83 0.08 22.27
C TYR A 142 9.16 0.42 22.97
N ARG A 143 10.16 0.84 22.18
CA ARG A 143 11.45 1.26 22.72
C ARG A 143 11.29 2.50 23.58
N PHE A 144 12.15 2.62 24.60
CA PHE A 144 12.19 3.78 25.50
C PHE A 144 10.90 4.02 26.29
N THR A 145 10.03 3.00 26.41
CA THR A 145 8.73 3.09 27.11
C THR A 145 7.89 4.29 26.68
N ALA A 146 8.01 4.65 25.40
CA ALA A 146 7.37 5.82 24.81
C ALA A 146 6.48 5.39 23.63
N THR A 147 5.44 6.16 23.36
CA THR A 147 4.61 5.99 22.16
C THR A 147 5.43 6.20 20.90
N ARG A 148 6.24 7.26 20.86
CA ARG A 148 7.24 7.55 19.81
C ARG A 148 8.28 8.55 20.31
N VAL A 149 9.30 8.81 19.50
CA VAL A 149 10.28 9.88 19.75
C VAL A 149 10.03 11.00 18.76
N ASP A 150 9.66 12.18 19.26
CA ASP A 150 9.41 13.36 18.42
C ASP A 150 10.71 14.15 18.25
N ALA A 151 11.05 14.51 17.01
CA ALA A 151 12.27 15.29 16.74
C ALA A 151 12.19 16.72 17.31
N ASN A 152 10.99 17.30 17.31
CA ASN A 152 10.67 18.62 17.81
C ASN A 152 9.24 18.63 18.41
N ILE A 153 8.95 19.64 19.22
CA ILE A 153 7.61 19.87 19.78
C ILE A 153 6.98 21.02 18.97
N ASP A 154 6.47 20.69 17.79
CA ASP A 154 5.77 21.61 16.89
C ASP A 154 4.49 20.95 16.36
N PHE A 155 3.42 21.08 17.15
CA PHE A 155 2.11 20.55 16.84
C PHE A 155 1.11 21.67 16.61
N ALA A 156 0.40 21.60 15.50
CA ALA A 156 -0.63 22.56 15.15
C ALA A 156 -1.71 21.93 14.26
N ALA A 157 -2.90 22.54 14.33
CA ALA A 157 -3.87 22.42 13.27
C ALA A 157 -3.47 23.35 12.11
N TRP A 158 -3.20 22.77 10.95
CA TRP A 158 -3.20 23.50 9.69
C TRP A 158 -4.66 23.80 9.35
N TRP A 159 -5.04 25.08 9.28
CA TRP A 159 -6.29 25.41 8.61
C TRP A 159 -6.19 26.68 7.78
N ASP A 160 -6.41 26.49 6.48
CA ASP A 160 -6.92 27.42 5.49
C ASP A 160 -8.41 27.07 5.27
N PRO A 161 -9.35 28.04 5.22
CA PRO A 161 -10.78 27.84 4.99
C PRO A 161 -11.20 27.06 3.73
N THR A 162 -10.27 26.66 2.86
CA THR A 162 -10.55 25.98 1.59
C THR A 162 -10.20 24.49 1.53
N GLU A 163 -9.55 23.91 2.54
CA GLU A 163 -9.09 22.50 2.52
C GLU A 163 -9.93 21.54 3.39
N LEU A 164 -9.67 20.22 3.34
CA LEU A 164 -10.45 19.20 4.08
C LEU A 164 -10.07 19.16 5.60
N PRO A 165 -10.98 18.75 6.50
CA PRO A 165 -10.83 18.84 7.98
C PRO A 165 -9.77 17.92 8.63
N THR A 166 -8.76 17.45 7.88
CA THR A 166 -7.82 16.38 8.30
C THR A 166 -6.43 16.87 8.68
N ALA A 167 -6.16 18.17 8.58
CA ALA A 167 -4.81 18.70 8.59
C ALA A 167 -4.33 19.07 10.02
N GLN A 168 -4.17 18.08 10.89
CA GLN A 168 -3.39 18.21 12.14
C GLN A 168 -2.14 17.35 12.04
N ASN A 169 -0.99 17.84 12.49
CA ASN A 169 0.27 17.07 12.48
C ASN A 169 0.50 16.23 13.76
N TRP A 170 -0.49 16.12 14.64
CA TRP A 170 -0.42 15.27 15.83
C TRP A 170 -0.28 13.77 15.51
N ASN A 171 -0.82 13.31 14.38
CA ASN A 171 -0.65 11.93 13.88
C ASN A 171 -0.94 10.86 14.95
N LEU A 172 -2.09 10.95 15.64
CA LEU A 172 -2.47 10.06 16.74
C LEU A 172 -3.21 8.83 16.21
N SER A 173 -2.47 7.86 15.66
CA SER A 173 -3.06 6.63 15.09
C SER A 173 -3.83 5.78 16.10
N PHE A 174 -3.57 5.94 17.40
CA PHE A 174 -4.30 5.21 18.43
C PHE A 174 -5.77 5.53 18.53
N LEU A 175 -6.14 6.71 18.03
CA LEU A 175 -7.53 7.08 17.89
C LEU A 175 -8.26 6.17 16.90
N ASN A 176 -7.59 5.57 15.90
CA ASN A 176 -8.16 4.56 14.98
C ASN A 176 -8.34 3.20 15.67
N SER A 177 -9.17 3.20 16.71
CA SER A 177 -9.53 2.06 17.54
C SER A 177 -11.01 2.13 17.85
N THR A 178 -11.66 0.98 17.94
CA THR A 178 -13.08 0.89 18.31
C THR A 178 -13.35 1.33 19.76
N ARG A 179 -12.32 1.53 20.59
CA ARG A 179 -12.43 2.23 21.88
C ARG A 179 -12.98 3.65 21.75
N PHE A 180 -12.76 4.28 20.59
CA PHE A 180 -13.17 5.64 20.25
C PHE A 180 -14.21 5.64 19.11
N ASN A 181 -15.08 4.63 19.08
CA ASN A 181 -16.14 4.50 18.09
C ASN A 181 -17.31 5.47 18.36
N TYR A 182 -17.01 6.76 18.21
CA TYR A 182 -17.90 7.89 18.52
C TYR A 182 -18.63 8.37 17.28
N TYR A 183 -19.96 8.37 17.32
CA TYR A 183 -20.80 8.80 16.20
C TYR A 183 -22.25 9.15 16.60
N GLN A 184 -22.61 9.04 17.89
CA GLN A 184 -23.93 9.37 18.41
C GLN A 184 -23.97 10.80 18.96
N GLN A 185 -25.17 11.36 19.09
CA GLN A 185 -25.35 12.65 19.76
C GLN A 185 -24.87 12.56 21.20
N GLY A 186 -24.12 13.56 21.65
CA GLY A 186 -23.48 13.57 22.97
C GLY A 186 -22.14 12.83 23.05
N ASP A 187 -21.71 12.14 21.99
CA ASP A 187 -20.35 11.59 21.92
C ASP A 187 -19.32 12.69 21.66
N VAL A 188 -18.04 12.36 21.77
CA VAL A 188 -16.92 13.24 21.46
C VAL A 188 -16.70 13.34 19.93
N PRO A 189 -16.58 14.53 19.33
CA PRO A 189 -16.27 14.69 17.91
C PRO A 189 -14.93 14.06 17.54
N ARG A 190 -14.88 13.42 16.38
CA ARG A 190 -13.73 12.59 15.97
C ARG A 190 -12.39 13.33 15.90
N LEU A 191 -12.42 14.61 15.53
CA LEU A 191 -11.22 15.46 15.40
C LEU A 191 -10.83 16.18 16.70
N ARG A 192 -11.63 15.99 17.77
CA ARG A 192 -11.46 16.64 19.07
C ARG A 192 -11.43 15.62 20.22
N VAL A 193 -10.99 14.39 19.93
CA VAL A 193 -10.89 13.35 20.96
C VAL A 193 -9.91 13.78 22.06
N PRO A 194 -10.32 13.81 23.35
CA PRO A 194 -9.45 14.23 24.43
C PRO A 194 -8.21 13.35 24.58
N PHE A 195 -7.05 13.97 24.65
CA PHE A 195 -5.77 13.26 24.80
C PHE A 195 -4.78 14.02 25.68
N GLY A 196 -3.85 13.27 26.25
CA GLY A 196 -2.70 13.76 26.98
C GLY A 196 -1.40 13.36 26.29
N ALA A 197 -0.37 14.18 26.50
CA ALA A 197 0.98 13.94 26.01
C ALA A 197 2.00 14.36 27.08
N THR A 198 3.06 13.57 27.24
CA THR A 198 4.21 13.94 28.07
C THR A 198 5.50 13.74 27.27
N TRP A 199 6.32 14.77 27.18
CA TRP A 199 7.63 14.73 26.53
C TRP A 199 8.75 14.75 27.56
N LEU A 200 9.71 13.86 27.38
CA LEU A 200 10.91 13.71 28.21
C LEU A 200 12.15 13.88 27.32
N GLY A 201 13.06 14.77 27.71
CA GLY A 201 14.30 14.98 26.95
C GLY A 201 15.25 15.99 27.58
N THR A 202 16.26 16.37 26.80
CA THR A 202 17.22 17.42 27.16
C THR A 202 17.26 18.42 26.02
N LEU A 203 16.84 19.66 26.29
CA LEU A 203 16.90 20.76 25.33
C LEU A 203 18.35 21.18 25.11
N ASP A 204 18.68 21.54 23.88
CA ASP A 204 19.89 22.30 23.56
C ASP A 204 19.48 23.76 23.29
N MET A 205 19.75 24.64 24.26
CA MET A 205 19.30 26.03 24.23
C MET A 205 20.42 26.94 23.69
N ALA A 206 20.15 27.64 22.59
CA ALA A 206 21.04 28.68 22.05
C ALA A 206 20.83 30.05 22.73
N GLU A 207 19.63 30.30 23.23
CA GLU A 207 19.21 31.56 23.85
C GLU A 207 18.77 31.34 25.31
N ASP A 208 18.63 32.42 26.06
CA ASP A 208 18.22 32.45 27.48
C ASP A 208 16.70 32.50 27.68
N SER A 209 15.92 32.31 26.62
CA SER A 209 14.45 32.29 26.71
C SER A 209 13.81 31.21 25.85
N LEU A 210 12.81 30.56 26.44
CA LEU A 210 12.00 29.51 25.85
C LEU A 210 10.55 30.02 25.69
N GLN A 211 9.98 29.84 24.51
CA GLN A 211 8.60 30.20 24.22
C GLN A 211 7.76 28.93 24.06
N VAL A 212 6.62 28.88 24.74
CA VAL A 212 5.65 27.79 24.63
C VAL A 212 4.31 28.37 24.21
N ARG A 213 3.85 28.05 22.99
CA ARG A 213 2.53 28.41 22.50
C ARG A 213 1.60 27.22 22.52
N TYR A 214 0.43 27.36 23.12
CA TYR A 214 -0.50 26.25 23.25
C TYR A 214 -1.97 26.65 23.20
N VAL A 215 -2.81 25.66 22.89
CA VAL A 215 -4.27 25.63 23.12
C VAL A 215 -4.51 24.34 23.89
N GLY A 216 -4.94 24.40 25.14
CA GLY A 216 -5.01 23.27 26.06
C GLY A 216 -4.56 23.67 27.45
N GLU A 217 -3.99 22.74 28.20
CA GLU A 217 -3.40 22.96 29.52
C GLU A 217 -2.23 22.02 29.75
N GLY A 218 -1.43 22.26 30.79
CA GLY A 218 -0.28 21.43 31.08
C GLY A 218 0.67 22.00 32.12
N GLU A 219 1.87 21.44 32.15
CA GLU A 219 2.94 21.84 33.07
C GLU A 219 4.29 21.63 32.37
N LEU A 220 5.14 22.64 32.43
CA LEU A 220 6.53 22.57 32.00
C LEU A 220 7.45 22.50 33.22
N GLN A 221 8.26 21.46 33.31
CA GLN A 221 9.34 21.34 34.28
C GLN A 221 10.68 21.61 33.59
N LEU A 222 11.38 22.66 34.03
CA LEU A 222 12.65 23.11 33.49
C LEU A 222 13.54 23.61 34.63
N GLU A 223 14.80 23.18 34.69
CA GLU A 223 15.76 23.55 35.76
C GLU A 223 15.22 23.30 37.18
N GLY A 224 14.38 22.26 37.35
CA GLY A 224 13.74 21.93 38.64
C GLY A 224 12.58 22.86 39.03
N ARG A 225 12.24 23.84 38.19
CA ARG A 225 11.05 24.70 38.36
C ARG A 225 9.88 24.07 37.62
N SER A 226 8.72 24.05 38.28
CA SER A 226 7.44 23.77 37.61
C SER A 226 6.78 25.08 37.20
N ILE A 227 6.40 25.16 35.92
CA ILE A 227 5.78 26.31 35.29
C ILE A 227 4.41 25.87 34.78
N PRO A 228 3.30 26.34 35.39
CA PRO A 228 1.97 25.93 35.00
C PRO A 228 1.58 26.53 33.64
N LEU A 229 0.96 25.71 32.79
CA LEU A 229 0.28 26.13 31.57
C LEU A 229 -1.24 26.04 31.84
N PRO A 230 -1.87 27.11 32.34
CA PRO A 230 -3.26 27.08 32.77
C PRO A 230 -4.22 26.76 31.60
N PRO A 231 -5.46 26.33 31.88
CA PRO A 231 -6.44 26.00 30.85
C PRO A 231 -6.73 27.16 29.89
N GLN A 232 -6.44 26.97 28.60
CA GLN A 232 -6.67 27.93 27.52
C GLN A 232 -7.19 27.24 26.26
N TYR A 233 -8.52 27.25 26.08
CA TYR A 233 -9.20 26.57 24.96
C TYR A 233 -9.79 27.52 23.92
N GLY A 234 -9.94 28.82 24.24
CA GLY A 234 -10.59 29.79 23.36
C GLY A 234 -9.67 30.40 22.30
N LEU A 235 -8.40 30.62 22.61
CA LEU A 235 -7.40 31.23 21.72
C LEU A 235 -6.00 30.69 22.05
N PRO A 236 -5.06 30.65 21.08
CA PRO A 236 -3.68 30.24 21.37
C PRO A 236 -2.96 31.27 22.24
N VAL A 237 -2.38 30.82 23.36
CA VAL A 237 -1.59 31.66 24.29
C VAL A 237 -0.12 31.29 24.21
N THR A 238 0.78 32.27 24.39
CA THR A 238 2.24 32.05 24.46
C THR A 238 2.74 32.40 25.85
N VAL A 239 3.52 31.50 26.45
CA VAL A 239 4.20 31.68 27.73
C VAL A 239 5.69 31.76 27.47
N THR A 240 6.32 32.83 27.95
CA THR A 240 7.77 33.01 27.92
C THR A 240 8.38 32.51 29.23
N VAL A 241 9.39 31.66 29.12
CA VAL A 241 10.10 31.06 30.24
C VAL A 241 11.58 31.46 30.17
N PRO A 242 12.11 32.15 31.20
CA PRO A 242 13.53 32.44 31.26
C PRO A 242 14.33 31.17 31.58
N VAL A 243 15.47 31.01 30.91
CA VAL A 243 16.44 29.91 31.10
C VAL A 243 17.72 30.51 31.66
N SER A 244 18.33 29.85 32.65
CA SER A 244 19.44 30.45 33.42
C SER A 244 20.69 30.69 32.59
N SER A 245 20.95 29.85 31.58
CA SER A 245 22.05 30.03 30.63
C SER A 245 21.82 29.24 29.34
N PRO A 246 22.43 29.62 28.21
CA PRO A 246 22.53 28.74 27.04
C PRO A 246 23.21 27.41 27.40
N GLY A 247 22.83 26.33 26.72
CA GLY A 247 23.36 24.98 26.95
C GLY A 247 22.28 23.91 27.13
N SER A 248 22.68 22.76 27.69
CA SER A 248 21.82 21.57 27.78
C SER A 248 21.00 21.54 29.07
N HIS A 249 19.67 21.45 28.94
CA HIS A 249 18.75 21.48 30.08
C HIS A 249 17.73 20.35 30.03
N PRO A 250 17.55 19.55 31.10
CA PRO A 250 16.50 18.53 31.14
C PRO A 250 15.12 19.20 31.16
N ILE A 251 14.19 18.62 30.39
CA ILE A 251 12.81 19.08 30.27
C ILE A 251 11.83 17.92 30.48
N VAL A 252 10.76 18.22 31.20
CA VAL A 252 9.53 17.43 31.18
C VAL A 252 8.37 18.35 30.84
N LEU A 253 7.68 18.10 29.74
CA LEU A 253 6.51 18.88 29.32
C LEU A 253 5.30 17.96 29.31
N SER A 254 4.31 18.26 30.15
CA SER A 254 3.00 17.60 30.11
C SER A 254 1.98 18.53 29.45
N TYR A 255 1.08 17.93 28.68
CA TYR A 255 0.04 18.63 27.94
C TYR A 255 -1.25 17.81 27.92
N ARG A 256 -2.37 18.50 27.98
CA ARG A 256 -3.71 17.95 27.94
C ARG A 256 -4.61 18.81 27.06
N PHE A 257 -5.43 18.14 26.27
CA PHE A 257 -6.49 18.78 25.49
C PHE A 257 -7.81 18.08 25.74
N ASP A 258 -8.75 18.78 26.39
CA ASP A 258 -10.17 18.43 26.47
C ASP A 258 -10.97 19.74 26.47
N ASP A 259 -11.50 20.11 25.30
CA ASP A 259 -12.28 21.33 25.13
C ASP A 259 -13.77 21.15 25.48
N GLY A 260 -14.15 19.97 25.96
CA GLY A 260 -15.53 19.65 26.31
C GLY A 260 -16.46 19.40 25.12
N SER A 261 -15.95 19.38 23.88
CA SER A 261 -16.79 19.30 22.67
C SER A 261 -17.59 18.00 22.56
N ARG A 262 -18.86 18.12 22.17
CA ARG A 262 -19.78 16.98 21.99
C ARG A 262 -20.54 17.09 20.66
N ILE A 263 -20.87 15.94 20.07
CA ILE A 263 -21.65 15.89 18.84
C ILE A 263 -23.07 16.39 19.13
N GLY A 264 -23.50 17.44 18.43
CA GLY A 264 -24.86 17.96 18.51
C GLY A 264 -25.11 18.94 19.66
N ASP A 265 -24.08 19.48 20.29
CA ASP A 265 -24.20 20.53 21.31
C ASP A 265 -24.45 21.94 20.72
N GLY A 266 -24.20 22.13 19.42
CA GLY A 266 -24.42 23.40 18.72
C GLY A 266 -23.49 24.54 19.18
N ALA A 267 -22.47 24.25 19.98
CA ALA A 267 -21.57 25.27 20.51
C ALA A 267 -20.43 25.55 19.52
N GLU A 268 -20.11 26.82 19.32
CA GLU A 268 -18.88 27.20 18.63
C GLU A 268 -17.68 26.89 19.54
N HIS A 269 -16.91 25.88 19.16
CA HIS A 269 -15.70 25.51 19.89
C HIS A 269 -14.50 26.29 19.39
N GLY A 270 -13.59 26.60 20.31
CA GLY A 270 -12.34 27.28 20.02
C GLY A 270 -11.40 26.50 19.09
N PRO A 271 -10.16 26.99 18.89
CA PRO A 271 -9.16 26.34 18.07
C PRO A 271 -8.85 24.91 18.52
N TYR A 272 -8.32 24.11 17.60
CA TYR A 272 -7.88 22.75 17.89
C TYR A 272 -6.59 22.72 18.72
N ALA A 273 -6.30 21.55 19.30
CA ALA A 273 -5.07 21.25 20.02
C ALA A 273 -3.83 21.76 19.28
N THR A 274 -3.07 22.62 19.94
CA THR A 274 -1.85 23.24 19.41
C THR A 274 -0.82 23.26 20.53
N LEU A 275 0.42 22.92 20.21
CA LEU A 275 1.55 23.02 21.13
C LEU A 275 2.85 23.22 20.34
N ARG A 276 3.51 24.35 20.54
CA ARG A 276 4.79 24.68 19.90
C ARG A 276 5.80 25.18 20.90
N VAL A 277 7.05 24.72 20.77
CA VAL A 277 8.17 25.11 21.63
C VAL A 277 9.34 25.59 20.77
N TRP A 278 9.80 26.82 21.00
CA TRP A 278 10.95 27.41 20.30
C TRP A 278 11.77 28.31 21.22
N SER A 279 13.06 28.49 20.92
CA SER A 279 13.91 29.49 21.55
C SER A 279 13.84 30.80 20.76
N GLY A 280 13.68 31.92 21.45
CA GLY A 280 13.53 33.21 20.80
C GLY A 280 13.22 34.32 21.80
N ALA A 281 13.68 35.53 21.47
CA ALA A 281 13.42 36.75 22.25
C ALA A 281 11.93 36.90 22.69
N PRO A 282 11.67 37.47 23.88
CA PRO A 282 10.31 37.66 24.40
C PRO A 282 9.37 38.33 23.40
N GLY A 283 8.24 37.70 23.10
CA GLY A 283 7.23 38.22 22.15
C GLY A 283 7.58 38.08 20.66
N GLY A 284 8.71 37.47 20.32
CA GLY A 284 9.10 37.18 18.94
C GLY A 284 8.22 36.11 18.27
N SER A 285 8.00 36.23 16.97
CA SER A 285 7.32 35.20 16.19
C SER A 285 8.24 34.01 15.90
N LEU A 286 7.65 32.85 15.53
CA LEU A 286 8.43 31.67 15.14
C LEU A 286 9.42 31.96 13.99
N SER A 287 9.11 32.93 13.13
CA SER A 287 9.99 33.36 12.03
C SER A 287 11.28 34.05 12.47
N SER A 288 11.34 34.52 13.72
CA SER A 288 12.54 35.13 14.32
C SER A 288 13.24 34.25 15.34
N GLY A 289 12.69 33.06 15.66
CA GLY A 289 13.24 32.12 16.63
C GLY A 289 13.64 30.78 16.01
N HIS A 290 14.26 29.92 16.80
CA HIS A 290 14.68 28.57 16.39
C HIS A 290 13.85 27.51 17.13
N LEU A 291 13.28 26.55 16.41
CA LEU A 291 12.64 25.38 17.03
C LEU A 291 13.66 24.66 17.91
N VAL A 292 13.29 24.36 19.15
CA VAL A 292 14.24 23.72 20.06
C VAL A 292 14.47 22.28 19.65
N SER A 293 15.74 21.89 19.55
CA SER A 293 16.15 20.51 19.31
C SER A 293 16.61 19.86 20.61
N ALA A 294 16.38 18.55 20.71
CA ALA A 294 16.98 17.76 21.78
C ALA A 294 18.49 17.58 21.54
N VAL A 295 19.25 17.43 22.62
CA VAL A 295 20.68 17.09 22.57
C VAL A 295 20.88 15.79 21.77
N GLY A 296 21.83 15.84 20.83
CA GLY A 296 22.12 14.69 19.96
C GLY A 296 22.80 13.52 20.70
N PRO A 297 22.76 12.32 20.11
CA PRO A 297 23.37 11.13 20.71
C PRO A 297 24.91 11.26 20.77
N PRO A 298 25.58 10.52 21.67
CA PRO A 298 27.04 10.49 21.77
C PRO A 298 27.76 10.25 20.43
N LEU A 299 28.97 10.81 20.29
CA LEU A 299 29.72 10.79 19.02
C LEU A 299 29.95 9.38 18.46
N VAL A 300 30.28 8.40 19.31
CA VAL A 300 30.52 6.99 18.89
C VAL A 300 29.31 6.42 18.16
N TRP A 301 28.11 6.66 18.70
CA TRP A 301 26.85 6.21 18.12
C TRP A 301 26.56 6.86 16.77
N ARG A 302 26.89 8.15 16.62
CA ARG A 302 26.77 8.89 15.36
C ARG A 302 27.72 8.38 14.28
N ILE A 303 28.94 7.98 14.66
CA ILE A 303 29.91 7.40 13.72
C ILE A 303 29.40 6.05 13.21
N LEU A 304 28.93 5.19 14.12
CA LEU A 304 28.40 3.88 13.75
C LEU A 304 27.16 3.98 12.84
N SER A 305 26.24 4.92 13.12
CA SER A 305 25.10 5.16 12.25
C SER A 305 25.53 5.69 10.87
N GLY A 306 26.52 6.59 10.83
CA GLY A 306 27.06 7.11 9.57
C GLY A 306 27.67 6.01 8.68
N VAL A 307 28.36 5.03 9.25
CA VAL A 307 28.88 3.87 8.50
C VAL A 307 27.74 3.05 7.88
N VAL A 308 26.67 2.79 8.65
CA VAL A 308 25.49 2.08 8.14
C VAL A 308 24.85 2.85 6.99
N ASP A 309 24.63 4.16 7.15
CA ASP A 309 24.01 5.01 6.13
C ASP A 309 24.86 5.04 4.84
N LEU A 310 26.19 5.13 4.95
CA LEU A 310 27.08 5.07 3.78
C LEU A 310 26.96 3.74 3.01
N VAL A 311 26.85 2.62 3.72
CA VAL A 311 26.64 1.31 3.08
C VAL A 311 25.28 1.26 2.38
N VAL A 312 24.21 1.73 3.01
CA VAL A 312 22.87 1.79 2.40
C VAL A 312 22.87 2.69 1.16
N ILE A 313 23.53 3.86 1.23
CA ILE A 313 23.70 4.76 0.09
C ILE A 313 24.46 4.07 -1.05
N ALA A 314 25.51 3.30 -0.75
CA ALA A 314 26.23 2.54 -1.79
C ALA A 314 25.33 1.52 -2.50
N PHE A 315 24.47 0.80 -1.74
CA PHE A 315 23.45 -0.06 -2.34
C PHE A 315 22.47 0.75 -3.20
N ALA A 316 21.93 1.86 -2.68
CA ALA A 316 20.98 2.72 -3.38
C ALA A 316 21.56 3.25 -4.70
N ILE A 317 22.78 3.80 -4.69
CA ILE A 317 23.48 4.26 -5.89
C ILE A 317 23.64 3.12 -6.89
N SER A 318 24.01 1.92 -6.45
CA SER A 318 24.17 0.78 -7.34
C SER A 318 22.86 0.36 -8.03
N PHE A 319 21.71 0.48 -7.35
CA PHE A 319 20.40 0.23 -7.93
C PHE A 319 20.01 1.34 -8.92
N VAL A 320 20.17 2.59 -8.53
CA VAL A 320 19.88 3.76 -9.37
C VAL A 320 20.72 3.71 -10.65
N PHE A 321 22.00 3.37 -10.56
CA PHE A 321 22.87 3.24 -11.73
C PHE A 321 22.37 2.18 -12.70
N VAL A 322 21.88 1.03 -12.19
CA VAL A 322 21.24 0.01 -13.05
C VAL A 322 20.06 0.61 -13.80
N TYR A 323 19.20 1.39 -13.14
CA TYR A 323 18.05 2.01 -13.79
C TYR A 323 18.47 3.07 -14.82
N VAL A 324 19.42 3.93 -14.48
CA VAL A 324 19.96 4.95 -15.40
C VAL A 324 20.56 4.28 -16.64
N SER A 325 21.29 3.17 -16.48
CA SER A 325 21.84 2.40 -17.60
C SER A 325 20.78 1.78 -18.53
N LEU A 326 19.54 1.67 -18.07
CA LEU A 326 18.40 1.16 -18.84
C LEU A 326 17.56 2.27 -19.49
N LEU A 327 17.82 3.55 -19.19
CA LEU A 327 17.08 4.67 -19.76
C LEU A 327 17.43 4.86 -21.23
N GLY A 328 16.57 4.33 -22.11
CA GLY A 328 16.55 4.71 -23.52
C GLY A 328 15.71 5.96 -23.77
N ARG A 329 15.77 6.53 -24.99
CA ARG A 329 14.99 7.71 -25.41
C ARG A 329 13.51 7.61 -25.05
N TRP A 330 12.86 6.47 -25.32
CA TRP A 330 11.44 6.26 -25.02
C TRP A 330 11.12 6.12 -23.53
N SER A 331 12.05 5.53 -22.76
CA SER A 331 11.92 5.47 -21.30
C SER A 331 12.05 6.86 -20.67
N PHE A 332 12.97 7.68 -21.18
CA PHE A 332 13.13 9.07 -20.76
C PHE A 332 11.85 9.89 -21.05
N VAL A 333 11.31 9.79 -22.27
CA VAL A 333 10.04 10.44 -22.64
C VAL A 333 8.90 10.00 -21.70
N GLY A 334 8.78 8.70 -21.42
CA GLY A 334 7.76 8.20 -20.50
C GLY A 334 7.88 8.78 -19.08
N LEU A 335 9.09 8.91 -18.54
CA LEU A 335 9.31 9.54 -17.24
C LEU A 335 8.99 11.03 -17.26
N VAL A 336 9.43 11.75 -18.29
CA VAL A 336 9.14 13.19 -18.44
C VAL A 336 7.63 13.42 -18.47
N VAL A 337 6.86 12.59 -19.21
CA VAL A 337 5.40 12.68 -19.19
C VAL A 337 4.83 12.47 -17.79
N CYS A 338 5.35 11.51 -17.02
CA CYS A 338 4.87 11.27 -15.65
C CYS A 338 5.24 12.40 -14.67
N VAL A 339 6.36 13.09 -14.89
CA VAL A 339 6.78 14.27 -14.10
C VAL A 339 5.96 15.50 -14.46
N LEU A 340 5.70 15.73 -15.75
CA LEU A 340 4.97 16.90 -16.23
C LEU A 340 3.45 16.77 -16.05
N ALA A 341 2.91 15.54 -16.08
CA ALA A 341 1.47 15.31 -15.96
C ALA A 341 0.89 15.97 -14.69
N PRO A 342 1.43 15.76 -13.48
CA PRO A 342 0.95 16.46 -12.28
C PRO A 342 0.95 17.99 -12.45
N LEU A 343 1.92 18.59 -13.15
CA LEU A 343 1.94 20.04 -13.34
C LEU A 343 0.74 20.57 -14.15
N THR A 344 0.13 19.73 -14.99
CA THR A 344 -1.05 20.13 -15.77
C THR A 344 -2.32 20.27 -14.94
N SER A 345 -2.35 19.78 -13.69
CA SER A 345 -3.50 19.99 -12.80
C SER A 345 -3.69 21.43 -12.37
N TRP A 346 -2.62 22.23 -12.43
CA TRP A 346 -2.65 23.66 -12.11
C TRP A 346 -3.23 24.47 -13.27
N LEU A 347 -3.46 23.85 -14.43
CA LEU A 347 -4.13 24.48 -15.55
C LEU A 347 -5.65 24.41 -15.33
N PRO A 348 -6.40 25.49 -15.62
CA PRO A 348 -7.85 25.48 -15.57
C PRO A 348 -8.40 24.61 -16.71
N VAL A 349 -8.55 23.31 -16.47
CA VAL A 349 -9.18 22.39 -17.42
C VAL A 349 -10.70 22.55 -17.31
N PRO A 350 -11.44 22.69 -18.44
CA PRO A 350 -12.90 22.78 -18.42
C PRO A 350 -13.52 21.60 -17.66
N GLN A 351 -14.38 21.88 -16.66
CA GLN A 351 -15.07 20.89 -15.83
C GLN A 351 -15.95 19.88 -16.63
N LEU A 352 -16.12 20.10 -17.93
CA LEU A 352 -16.89 19.26 -18.85
C LEU A 352 -16.23 17.89 -19.16
N PHE A 353 -14.93 17.73 -18.93
CA PHE A 353 -14.20 16.49 -19.26
C PHE A 353 -13.80 15.65 -18.05
N VAL A 354 -14.78 15.32 -17.20
CA VAL A 354 -14.68 14.39 -16.04
C VAL A 354 -14.45 15.09 -14.70
N ARG A 355 -15.55 15.49 -14.03
CA ARG A 355 -15.57 15.72 -12.58
C ARG A 355 -15.04 14.46 -11.88
N GLY A 356 -14.02 14.61 -11.03
CA GLY A 356 -13.55 13.53 -10.14
C GLY A 356 -12.43 12.64 -10.66
N SER A 357 -11.90 12.85 -11.88
CA SER A 357 -10.65 12.21 -12.30
C SER A 357 -9.57 13.26 -12.56
N SER A 358 -8.35 12.98 -12.12
CA SER A 358 -7.20 13.77 -12.53
C SER A 358 -6.94 13.54 -14.02
N VAL A 359 -7.39 14.47 -14.87
CA VAL A 359 -7.22 14.45 -16.34
C VAL A 359 -5.77 14.12 -16.75
N TYR A 360 -4.82 14.51 -15.91
CA TYR A 360 -3.40 14.20 -16.08
C TYR A 360 -3.03 12.72 -15.86
N VAL A 361 -3.68 12.03 -14.92
CA VAL A 361 -3.51 10.58 -14.72
C VAL A 361 -4.03 9.83 -15.94
N LEU A 362 -5.13 10.27 -16.54
CA LEU A 362 -5.64 9.68 -17.78
C LEU A 362 -4.65 9.84 -18.95
N GLY A 363 -4.14 11.06 -19.16
CA GLY A 363 -3.15 11.32 -20.22
C GLY A 363 -1.86 10.50 -20.02
N ALA A 364 -1.32 10.48 -18.81
CA ALA A 364 -0.11 9.73 -18.50
C ALA A 364 -0.34 8.21 -18.57
N ALA A 365 -1.46 7.70 -18.05
CA ALA A 365 -1.82 6.28 -18.15
C ALA A 365 -1.96 5.84 -19.60
N ALA A 366 -2.64 6.60 -20.45
CA ALA A 366 -2.79 6.30 -21.87
C ALA A 366 -1.43 6.27 -22.59
N VAL A 367 -0.53 7.20 -22.26
CA VAL A 367 0.84 7.21 -22.78
C VAL A 367 1.61 5.98 -22.31
N LEU A 368 1.54 5.63 -21.02
CA LEU A 368 2.24 4.47 -20.46
C LEU A 368 1.74 3.16 -21.08
N VAL A 369 0.42 2.98 -21.21
CA VAL A 369 -0.19 1.84 -21.90
C VAL A 369 0.28 1.77 -23.35
N SER A 370 0.24 2.90 -24.07
CA SER A 370 0.67 2.97 -25.46
C SER A 370 2.16 2.64 -25.62
N LEU A 371 3.01 3.15 -24.72
CA LEU A 371 4.44 2.84 -24.71
C LEU A 371 4.69 1.35 -24.48
N VAL A 372 4.04 0.75 -23.49
CA VAL A 372 4.18 -0.67 -23.15
C VAL A 372 3.67 -1.59 -24.28
N LEU A 373 2.59 -1.19 -24.96
CA LEU A 373 1.92 -2.03 -25.96
C LEU A 373 2.49 -1.89 -27.38
N LEU A 374 3.04 -0.73 -27.75
CA LEU A 374 3.47 -0.44 -29.13
C LEU A 374 4.97 -0.70 -29.36
N PHE A 375 5.85 -0.46 -28.38
CA PHE A 375 7.31 -0.46 -28.60
C PHE A 375 7.98 -1.79 -28.25
N ARG A 376 7.83 -2.76 -29.16
CA ARG A 376 8.31 -4.15 -29.01
C ARG A 376 9.79 -4.29 -28.63
N ARG A 377 10.67 -3.48 -29.24
CA ARG A 377 12.15 -3.58 -29.07
C ARG A 377 12.62 -3.25 -27.65
N HIS A 378 11.90 -2.39 -26.92
CA HIS A 378 12.31 -1.87 -25.61
C HIS A 378 11.36 -2.26 -24.48
N ARG A 379 10.45 -3.24 -24.70
CA ARG A 379 9.34 -3.55 -23.79
C ARG A 379 9.72 -3.84 -22.34
N ARG A 380 10.88 -4.44 -22.06
CA ARG A 380 11.33 -4.70 -20.68
C ARG A 380 11.73 -3.42 -19.95
N CYS A 381 12.46 -2.52 -20.63
CA CYS A 381 12.82 -1.22 -20.08
C CYS A 381 11.56 -0.37 -19.88
N LEU A 382 10.63 -0.40 -20.85
CA LEU A 382 9.39 0.38 -20.77
C LEU A 382 8.45 -0.08 -19.66
N LEU A 383 8.37 -1.38 -19.37
CA LEU A 383 7.60 -1.89 -18.21
C LEU A 383 8.20 -1.39 -16.88
N LEU A 384 9.52 -1.31 -16.80
CA LEU A 384 10.22 -0.80 -15.63
C LEU A 384 10.05 0.71 -15.50
N THR A 385 10.12 1.43 -16.61
CA THR A 385 9.78 2.86 -16.67
C THR A 385 8.34 3.09 -16.24
N SER A 386 7.38 2.27 -16.66
CA SER A 386 5.98 2.42 -16.25
C SER A 386 5.76 2.14 -14.77
N TYR A 387 6.55 1.26 -14.14
CA TYR A 387 6.52 1.08 -12.69
C TYR A 387 6.86 2.38 -11.94
N PHE A 388 7.98 3.02 -12.30
CA PHE A 388 8.38 4.30 -11.70
C PHE A 388 7.45 5.45 -12.08
N GLY A 389 6.98 5.48 -13.34
CA GLY A 389 6.03 6.47 -13.82
C GLY A 389 4.70 6.42 -13.07
N VAL A 390 4.14 5.23 -12.88
CA VAL A 390 2.94 5.03 -12.05
C VAL A 390 3.19 5.46 -10.61
N MET A 391 4.30 5.02 -9.99
CA MET A 391 4.59 5.39 -8.61
C MET A 391 4.69 6.91 -8.43
N LEU A 392 5.38 7.61 -9.34
CA LEU A 392 5.51 9.06 -9.30
C LEU A 392 4.14 9.74 -9.45
N LEU A 393 3.29 9.25 -10.35
CA LEU A 393 1.94 9.77 -10.54
C LEU A 393 1.09 9.57 -9.27
N MET A 394 1.12 8.38 -8.67
CA MET A 394 0.36 8.09 -7.46
C MET A 394 0.87 8.91 -6.26
N ALA A 395 2.19 9.04 -6.11
CA ALA A 395 2.79 9.87 -5.07
C ALA A 395 2.42 11.36 -5.23
N SER A 396 2.51 11.89 -6.45
CA SER A 396 2.14 13.28 -6.75
C SER A 396 0.66 13.57 -6.52
N ASP A 397 -0.20 12.59 -6.79
CA ASP A 397 -1.64 12.68 -6.56
C ASP A 397 -1.96 12.67 -5.05
N THR A 398 -1.39 11.70 -4.32
CA THR A 398 -1.56 11.60 -2.86
C THR A 398 -0.99 12.79 -2.09
N TRP A 399 0.16 13.35 -2.51
CA TRP A 399 0.77 14.50 -1.82
C TRP A 399 -0.04 15.80 -1.88
N ARG A 400 -1.01 15.90 -2.79
CA ARG A 400 -1.91 17.06 -2.83
C ARG A 400 -2.98 17.01 -1.76
N GLU A 401 -3.39 15.80 -1.41
CA GLU A 401 -4.40 15.62 -0.39
C GLU A 401 -3.73 15.51 0.98
N TRP A 402 -2.59 14.81 1.06
CA TRP A 402 -1.89 14.54 2.31
C TRP A 402 -0.49 15.15 2.32
N PRO A 403 -0.20 16.10 3.22
CA PRO A 403 1.01 16.93 3.16
C PRO A 403 2.32 16.17 3.39
N ASN A 404 2.28 15.01 4.05
CA ASN A 404 3.46 14.17 4.27
C ASN A 404 3.11 12.68 4.41
N LEU A 405 4.12 11.82 4.41
CA LEU A 405 3.94 10.36 4.53
C LEU A 405 3.46 9.91 5.91
N ALA A 406 3.70 10.71 6.95
CA ALA A 406 3.32 10.40 8.33
C ALA A 406 1.88 10.83 8.67
N THR A 407 1.18 11.51 7.76
CA THR A 407 -0.20 11.96 7.95
C THR A 407 -1.11 10.77 8.28
N VAL A 408 -1.75 10.84 9.44
CA VAL A 408 -2.75 9.85 9.89
C VAL A 408 -4.15 10.33 9.51
N TYR A 409 -4.89 9.50 8.79
CA TYR A 409 -6.29 9.74 8.50
C TYR A 409 -7.17 9.12 9.60
N LEU A 410 -7.94 9.94 10.31
CA LEU A 410 -8.83 9.43 11.37
C LEU A 410 -10.12 8.88 10.75
N ARG A 411 -10.36 7.57 10.93
CA ARG A 411 -11.57 6.89 10.41
C ARG A 411 -12.80 7.28 11.23
N GLY A 412 -13.96 7.38 10.59
CA GLY A 412 -15.21 7.73 11.25
C GLY A 412 -15.75 6.61 12.14
N GLY A 413 -16.54 6.99 13.16
CA GLY A 413 -17.28 6.02 13.96
C GLY A 413 -18.38 5.32 13.14
N GLY A 414 -18.65 4.06 13.46
CA GLY A 414 -19.64 3.22 12.79
C GLY A 414 -19.17 2.61 11.46
N GLU A 415 -17.96 2.94 10.99
CA GLU A 415 -17.46 2.48 9.70
C GLU A 415 -16.67 1.17 9.78
N ASP A 416 -16.77 0.35 8.73
CA ASP A 416 -15.99 -0.91 8.59
C ASP A 416 -14.48 -0.69 8.73
N TRP A 417 -13.98 0.44 8.20
CA TRP A 417 -12.55 0.74 8.17
C TRP A 417 -11.96 1.03 9.56
N LEU A 418 -12.74 1.64 10.46
CA LEU A 418 -12.31 1.82 11.85
C LEU A 418 -12.12 0.47 12.54
N MET A 419 -12.99 -0.49 12.27
CA MET A 419 -12.85 -1.85 12.82
C MET A 419 -11.58 -2.53 12.33
N TYR A 420 -11.27 -2.47 11.04
CA TYR A 420 -10.06 -3.09 10.51
C TYR A 420 -8.78 -2.48 11.09
N GLN A 421 -8.76 -1.15 11.26
CA GLN A 421 -7.66 -0.45 11.93
C GLN A 421 -7.55 -0.86 13.41
N SER A 422 -8.68 -0.97 14.11
CA SER A 422 -8.72 -1.45 15.50
C SER A 422 -8.17 -2.87 15.65
N GLN A 423 -8.50 -3.77 14.72
CA GLN A 423 -8.00 -5.15 14.73
C GLN A 423 -6.49 -5.21 14.46
N ALA A 424 -5.99 -4.44 13.49
CA ALA A 424 -4.56 -4.33 13.22
C ALA A 424 -3.81 -3.75 14.43
N ARG A 425 -4.40 -2.75 15.10
CA ARG A 425 -3.86 -2.17 16.33
C ARG A 425 -3.85 -3.16 17.49
N SER A 426 -4.89 -3.97 17.65
CA SER A 426 -4.91 -5.03 18.66
C SER A 426 -3.76 -6.03 18.48
N ILE A 427 -3.37 -6.33 17.23
CA ILE A 427 -2.17 -7.14 16.94
C ILE A 427 -0.91 -6.42 17.41
N LEU A 428 -0.77 -5.11 17.17
CA LEU A 428 0.37 -4.32 17.69
C LEU A 428 0.42 -4.29 19.23
N ASP A 429 -0.74 -4.12 19.87
CA ASP A 429 -0.84 -4.01 21.32
C ASP A 429 -0.47 -5.32 22.02
N THR A 430 -0.92 -6.45 21.48
CA THR A 430 -0.79 -7.77 22.12
C THR A 430 0.28 -8.67 21.51
N TRP A 431 0.79 -8.34 20.32
CA TRP A 431 1.60 -9.23 19.47
C TRP A 431 0.94 -10.59 19.16
N SER A 432 -0.38 -10.67 19.32
CA SER A 432 -1.18 -11.87 19.03
C SER A 432 -1.89 -11.74 17.68
N LEU A 433 -1.87 -12.83 16.89
CA LEU A 433 -2.62 -12.89 15.63
C LEU A 433 -4.14 -12.95 15.83
N GLN A 434 -4.63 -13.05 17.07
CA GLN A 434 -6.05 -12.96 17.45
C GLN A 434 -6.67 -11.64 16.99
N GLY A 435 -5.91 -10.53 17.02
CA GLY A 435 -6.35 -9.22 16.53
C GLY A 435 -7.73 -8.80 17.04
N GLY A 436 -7.99 -8.99 18.34
CA GLY A 436 -9.19 -8.56 19.05
C GLY A 436 -10.45 -9.40 18.79
N SER A 437 -10.38 -10.52 18.09
CA SER A 437 -11.55 -11.36 17.80
C SER A 437 -11.16 -12.82 17.55
N ASP A 438 -11.70 -13.71 18.40
CA ASP A 438 -11.42 -15.16 18.44
C ASP A 438 -11.93 -15.91 17.19
N VAL A 439 -13.06 -15.44 16.67
CA VAL A 439 -13.71 -15.96 15.47
C VAL A 439 -14.00 -14.79 14.55
N PHE A 440 -13.52 -14.86 13.30
CA PHE A 440 -13.68 -13.75 12.37
C PHE A 440 -15.15 -13.36 12.18
N TYR A 441 -15.43 -12.09 12.46
CA TYR A 441 -16.68 -11.45 12.07
C TYR A 441 -16.55 -10.78 10.70
N PHE A 442 -15.46 -10.06 10.44
CA PHE A 442 -15.18 -9.38 9.17
C PHE A 442 -14.23 -10.19 8.27
N GLN A 443 -13.85 -9.64 7.11
CA GLN A 443 -12.98 -10.31 6.14
C GLN A 443 -11.66 -10.80 6.78
N PRO A 444 -11.34 -12.11 6.75
CA PRO A 444 -10.30 -12.67 7.58
C PRO A 444 -8.89 -12.09 7.36
N MET A 445 -8.47 -11.96 6.10
CA MET A 445 -7.09 -11.59 5.79
C MET A 445 -6.79 -10.11 6.03
N PHE A 446 -7.82 -9.25 6.02
CA PHE A 446 -7.60 -7.81 5.87
C PHE A 446 -6.94 -7.16 7.09
N ARG A 447 -7.23 -7.61 8.32
CA ARG A 447 -6.54 -7.11 9.53
C ARG A 447 -5.03 -7.37 9.52
N TYR A 448 -4.59 -8.49 8.95
CA TYR A 448 -3.17 -8.81 8.82
C TYR A 448 -2.50 -7.98 7.74
N LEU A 449 -3.22 -7.67 6.67
CA LEU A 449 -2.74 -6.79 5.61
C LEU A 449 -2.54 -5.36 6.16
N VAL A 450 -3.54 -4.81 6.83
CA VAL A 450 -3.48 -3.47 7.46
C VAL A 450 -2.35 -3.43 8.51
N PHE A 451 -2.24 -4.46 9.36
CA PHE A 451 -1.13 -4.57 10.31
C PHE A 451 0.23 -4.60 9.61
N ALA A 452 0.38 -5.38 8.54
CA ALA A 452 1.65 -5.48 7.82
C ALA A 452 2.02 -4.18 7.09
N GLU A 453 1.03 -3.46 6.53
CA GLU A 453 1.21 -2.16 5.91
C GLU A 453 1.71 -1.13 6.94
N HIS A 454 1.02 -0.99 8.07
CA HIS A 454 1.43 -0.04 9.12
C HIS A 454 2.70 -0.48 9.85
N LEU A 455 2.95 -1.77 10.02
CA LEU A 455 4.23 -2.24 10.54
C LEU A 455 5.37 -1.86 9.59
N LEU A 456 5.18 -1.92 8.28
CA LEU A 456 6.21 -1.56 7.32
C LEU A 456 6.38 -0.05 7.14
N LEU A 457 5.29 0.71 7.13
CA LEU A 457 5.27 2.12 6.69
C LEU A 457 5.05 3.12 7.84
N GLY A 458 4.68 2.65 9.02
CA GLY A 458 4.40 3.46 10.20
C GLY A 458 2.94 3.84 10.33
N ASP A 459 2.68 4.84 11.16
CA ASP A 459 1.32 5.28 11.47
C ASP A 459 0.61 5.96 10.29
N GLY A 460 1.37 6.59 9.39
CA GLY A 460 0.82 7.36 8.29
C GLY A 460 0.16 6.49 7.22
N ASP A 461 -0.95 6.97 6.69
CA ASP A 461 -1.72 6.25 5.67
C ASP A 461 -1.15 6.47 4.25
N ALA A 462 -0.42 7.57 4.01
CA ALA A 462 -0.01 8.02 2.67
C ALA A 462 0.78 6.96 1.91
N GLY A 463 1.76 6.37 2.58
CA GLY A 463 2.58 5.31 1.99
C GLY A 463 1.73 4.11 1.55
N SER A 464 0.77 3.70 2.37
CA SER A 464 -0.13 2.56 2.08
C SER A 464 -1.00 2.83 0.86
N VAL A 465 -1.54 4.06 0.74
CA VAL A 465 -2.32 4.48 -0.44
C VAL A 465 -1.46 4.51 -1.70
N ILE A 466 -0.26 5.09 -1.64
CA ILE A 466 0.66 5.15 -2.79
C ILE A 466 1.04 3.72 -3.23
N LEU A 467 1.38 2.85 -2.29
CA LEU A 467 1.80 1.48 -2.57
C LEU A 467 0.69 0.64 -3.19
N SER A 468 -0.51 0.65 -2.60
CA SER A 468 -1.66 -0.13 -3.06
C SER A 468 -2.17 0.33 -4.43
N ARG A 469 -2.26 1.65 -4.67
CA ARG A 469 -2.60 2.22 -5.99
C ARG A 469 -1.54 1.92 -7.04
N THR A 470 -0.25 2.01 -6.68
CA THR A 470 0.85 1.64 -7.57
C THR A 470 0.78 0.17 -7.93
N ALA A 471 0.53 -0.71 -6.96
CA ALA A 471 0.42 -2.15 -7.17
C ALA A 471 -0.71 -2.50 -8.14
N LEU A 472 -1.88 -1.88 -8.00
CA LEU A 472 -3.04 -2.12 -8.89
C LEU A 472 -2.75 -1.69 -10.33
N ASN A 473 -2.32 -0.44 -10.51
CA ASN A 473 -2.00 0.11 -11.82
C ASN A 473 -0.88 -0.69 -12.51
N PHE A 474 0.17 -1.04 -11.76
CA PHE A 474 1.25 -1.85 -12.27
C PHE A 474 0.81 -3.29 -12.59
N ALA A 475 -0.10 -3.88 -11.81
CA ALA A 475 -0.64 -5.21 -12.10
C ALA A 475 -1.39 -5.25 -13.43
N ILE A 476 -2.19 -4.22 -13.74
CA ILE A 476 -2.87 -4.09 -15.04
C ILE A 476 -1.85 -3.96 -16.17
N LEU A 477 -0.84 -3.10 -16.04
CA LEU A 477 0.22 -2.92 -17.04
C LEU A 477 1.07 -4.19 -17.23
N TRP A 478 1.39 -4.89 -16.15
CA TRP A 478 2.14 -6.13 -16.16
C TRP A 478 1.35 -7.26 -16.84
N MET A 479 0.05 -7.35 -16.59
CA MET A 479 -0.87 -8.23 -17.31
C MET A 479 -0.87 -7.90 -18.80
N CYS A 480 -1.08 -6.63 -19.16
CA CYS A 480 -1.09 -6.16 -20.54
C CYS A 480 0.19 -6.57 -21.27
N TRP A 481 1.33 -6.36 -20.61
CA TRP A 481 2.63 -6.82 -21.08
C TRP A 481 2.64 -8.35 -21.26
N LEU A 482 2.31 -9.15 -20.25
CA LEU A 482 2.36 -10.61 -20.36
C LEU A 482 1.52 -11.17 -21.52
N PHE A 483 0.32 -10.65 -21.75
CA PHE A 483 -0.58 -11.13 -22.81
C PHE A 483 -0.26 -10.60 -24.22
N THR A 484 0.64 -9.62 -24.37
CA THR A 484 1.04 -9.07 -25.68
C THR A 484 2.53 -9.28 -25.98
N PRO A 485 3.06 -10.53 -26.00
CA PRO A 485 4.48 -10.79 -26.27
C PRO A 485 4.96 -10.18 -27.60
N HIS A 486 4.07 -10.15 -28.59
CA HIS A 486 4.29 -9.58 -29.92
C HIS A 486 3.58 -8.23 -30.10
N GLY A 487 3.28 -7.50 -29.03
CA GLY A 487 2.48 -6.27 -29.08
C GLY A 487 1.00 -6.52 -29.39
N LEU A 488 0.20 -5.44 -29.46
CA LEU A 488 -1.21 -5.52 -29.79
C LEU A 488 -1.43 -6.00 -31.25
N PRO A 489 -2.53 -6.75 -31.52
CA PRO A 489 -2.97 -7.01 -32.88
C PRO A 489 -3.23 -5.70 -33.64
N ARG A 490 -2.73 -5.56 -34.88
CA ARG A 490 -3.01 -4.39 -35.75
C ARG A 490 -4.39 -4.44 -36.40
N THR A 491 -5.39 -4.83 -35.62
CA THR A 491 -6.78 -5.00 -36.05
C THR A 491 -7.68 -4.27 -35.06
N TRP A 492 -8.97 -4.13 -35.38
CA TRP A 492 -9.96 -3.59 -34.44
C TRP A 492 -9.94 -4.29 -33.07
N ARG A 493 -9.57 -5.59 -33.00
CA ARG A 493 -9.39 -6.32 -31.73
C ARG A 493 -8.31 -5.70 -30.84
N GLY A 494 -7.22 -5.21 -31.44
CA GLY A 494 -6.18 -4.50 -30.70
C GLY A 494 -6.65 -3.15 -30.20
N ALA A 495 -7.54 -2.48 -30.93
CA ALA A 495 -8.19 -1.25 -30.45
C ALA A 495 -9.13 -1.53 -29.26
N VAL A 496 -9.94 -2.60 -29.33
CA VAL A 496 -10.80 -3.05 -28.22
C VAL A 496 -9.96 -3.42 -27.00
N ALA A 497 -8.89 -4.18 -27.18
CA ALA A 497 -7.97 -4.53 -26.08
C ALA A 497 -7.31 -3.28 -25.48
N GLY A 498 -6.73 -2.41 -26.31
CA GLY A 498 -6.11 -1.17 -25.86
C GLY A 498 -7.09 -0.26 -25.10
N GLY A 499 -8.30 -0.09 -25.64
CA GLY A 499 -9.38 0.64 -24.98
C GLY A 499 -9.76 0.05 -23.63
N ALA A 500 -9.86 -1.28 -23.54
CA ALA A 500 -10.19 -1.96 -22.29
C ALA A 500 -9.09 -1.77 -21.22
N ALA A 501 -7.81 -1.78 -21.61
CA ALA A 501 -6.70 -1.49 -20.70
C ALA A 501 -6.74 -0.04 -20.18
N VAL A 502 -6.96 0.93 -21.08
CA VAL A 502 -7.05 2.35 -20.72
C VAL A 502 -8.24 2.60 -19.78
N LEU A 503 -9.42 2.07 -20.11
CA LEU A 503 -10.61 2.23 -19.26
C LEU A 503 -10.47 1.51 -17.91
N SER A 504 -9.75 0.39 -17.85
CA SER A 504 -9.47 -0.28 -16.57
C SER A 504 -8.57 0.57 -15.67
N ILE A 505 -7.54 1.23 -16.23
CA ILE A 505 -6.69 2.15 -15.48
C ILE A 505 -7.48 3.40 -15.07
N LEU A 506 -8.36 3.91 -15.94
CA LEU A 506 -9.21 5.05 -15.61
C LEU A 506 -10.16 4.73 -14.45
N LEU A 507 -10.81 3.57 -14.49
CA LEU A 507 -11.73 3.10 -13.44
C LEU A 507 -11.06 3.14 -12.06
N VAL A 508 -9.85 2.59 -11.94
CA VAL A 508 -9.18 2.41 -10.64
C VAL A 508 -8.52 3.69 -10.10
N ASN A 509 -8.42 4.74 -10.91
CA ASN A 509 -7.91 6.05 -10.49
C ASN A 509 -8.98 7.14 -10.47
N PHE A 510 -10.25 6.75 -10.55
CA PHE A 510 -11.36 7.67 -10.39
C PHE A 510 -11.53 8.06 -8.92
N GLY A 511 -11.89 9.31 -8.62
CA GLY A 511 -12.02 9.85 -7.25
C GLY A 511 -12.86 8.99 -6.30
N SER A 512 -14.02 8.51 -6.78
CA SER A 512 -14.91 7.62 -6.03
C SER A 512 -14.30 6.23 -5.74
N VAL A 513 -13.30 5.80 -6.51
CA VAL A 513 -12.58 4.55 -6.27
C VAL A 513 -11.32 4.79 -5.45
N THR A 514 -10.64 5.92 -5.64
CA THR A 514 -9.43 6.30 -4.88
C THR A 514 -9.75 6.54 -3.41
N SER A 515 -10.93 7.08 -3.09
CA SER A 515 -11.40 7.25 -1.72
C SER A 515 -11.40 5.94 -0.92
N PHE A 516 -11.71 4.79 -1.55
CA PHE A 516 -11.66 3.49 -0.88
C PHE A 516 -10.24 3.04 -0.49
N PHE A 517 -9.22 3.49 -1.20
CA PHE A 517 -7.83 3.27 -0.77
C PHE A 517 -7.51 4.11 0.47
N GLN A 518 -7.94 5.38 0.47
CA GLN A 518 -7.72 6.32 1.57
C GLN A 518 -8.45 5.87 2.85
N SER A 519 -9.71 5.46 2.71
CA SER A 519 -10.49 4.92 3.83
C SER A 519 -9.97 3.58 4.33
N GLY A 520 -9.20 2.81 3.54
CA GLY A 520 -8.73 1.49 3.94
C GLY A 520 -9.80 0.40 3.76
N ALA A 521 -10.45 0.40 2.59
CA ALA A 521 -11.45 -0.58 2.20
C ALA A 521 -10.86 -1.96 1.95
N SER A 522 -11.57 -3.03 2.35
CA SER A 522 -11.06 -4.40 2.14
C SER A 522 -11.24 -4.92 0.71
N GLU A 523 -11.81 -4.15 -0.22
CA GLU A 523 -11.93 -4.51 -1.63
C GLU A 523 -10.61 -4.41 -2.39
N TYR A 524 -9.83 -3.34 -2.18
CA TYR A 524 -8.72 -3.01 -3.06
C TYR A 524 -7.65 -4.13 -3.19
N PRO A 525 -7.35 -4.95 -2.17
CA PRO A 525 -6.36 -6.01 -2.35
C PRO A 525 -6.82 -7.03 -3.39
N THR A 526 -8.14 -7.28 -3.50
CA THR A 526 -8.68 -8.16 -4.55
C THR A 526 -8.61 -7.55 -5.94
N TRP A 527 -8.73 -6.22 -6.05
CA TRP A 527 -8.53 -5.51 -7.33
C TRP A 527 -7.09 -5.69 -7.82
N VAL A 528 -6.11 -5.71 -6.93
CA VAL A 528 -4.69 -6.01 -7.26
C VAL A 528 -4.50 -7.49 -7.58
N LEU A 529 -5.01 -8.38 -6.72
CA LEU A 529 -4.81 -9.83 -6.84
C LEU A 529 -5.43 -10.39 -8.11
N PHE A 530 -6.55 -9.86 -8.58
CA PHE A 530 -7.25 -10.37 -9.75
C PHE A 530 -6.40 -10.36 -11.05
N PRO A 531 -5.88 -9.22 -11.56
CA PRO A 531 -5.03 -9.19 -12.75
C PRO A 531 -3.70 -9.94 -12.55
N VAL A 532 -3.13 -9.93 -11.33
CA VAL A 532 -1.92 -10.71 -11.00
C VAL A 532 -2.17 -12.21 -11.13
N THR A 533 -3.24 -12.69 -10.52
CA THR A 533 -3.60 -14.11 -10.47
C THR A 533 -3.94 -14.62 -11.88
N LEU A 534 -4.75 -13.87 -12.62
CA LEU A 534 -5.08 -14.20 -14.00
C LEU A 534 -3.82 -14.29 -14.87
N SER A 535 -2.90 -13.34 -14.72
CA SER A 535 -1.62 -13.35 -15.44
C SER A 535 -0.75 -14.56 -15.09
N MET A 536 -0.66 -14.90 -13.81
CA MET A 536 0.11 -16.04 -13.34
C MET A 536 -0.46 -17.39 -13.80
N LEU A 537 -1.79 -17.55 -13.81
CA LEU A 537 -2.46 -18.77 -14.25
C LEU A 537 -2.36 -18.98 -15.76
N TYR A 538 -2.67 -17.94 -16.56
CA TYR A 538 -2.91 -18.09 -18.00
C TYR A 538 -1.76 -17.59 -18.89
N ALA A 539 -0.94 -16.63 -18.43
CA ALA A 539 0.15 -16.07 -19.23
C ALA A 539 1.55 -16.50 -18.79
N SER A 540 1.72 -17.09 -17.60
CA SER A 540 3.05 -17.49 -17.15
C SER A 540 3.59 -18.72 -17.90
N PRO A 541 4.86 -18.67 -18.38
CA PRO A 541 5.54 -19.84 -18.92
C PRO A 541 6.03 -20.82 -17.83
N LEU A 542 6.17 -20.37 -16.57
CA LEU A 542 6.79 -21.17 -15.51
C LEU A 542 5.74 -21.90 -14.66
N SER A 543 5.88 -23.21 -14.47
CA SER A 543 4.96 -24.02 -13.66
C SER A 543 4.84 -23.54 -12.22
N ARG A 544 5.96 -23.15 -11.59
CA ARG A 544 5.97 -22.60 -10.21
C ARG A 544 5.14 -21.32 -10.07
N GLN A 545 5.15 -20.46 -11.09
CA GLN A 545 4.34 -19.23 -11.07
C GLN A 545 2.85 -19.53 -11.20
N ARG A 546 2.46 -20.61 -11.89
CA ARG A 546 1.05 -21.04 -11.93
C ARG A 546 0.58 -21.60 -10.59
N VAL A 547 1.43 -22.37 -9.90
CA VAL A 547 1.15 -22.83 -8.53
C VAL A 547 0.99 -21.65 -7.58
N LEU A 548 1.85 -20.64 -7.69
CA LEU A 548 1.69 -19.38 -6.96
C LEU A 548 0.37 -18.68 -7.34
N GLY A 549 0.00 -18.66 -8.62
CA GLY A 549 -1.31 -18.18 -9.07
C GLY A 549 -2.47 -18.87 -8.36
N CYS A 550 -2.43 -20.20 -8.22
CA CYS A 550 -3.45 -20.94 -7.44
C CYS A 550 -3.45 -20.53 -5.95
N ALA A 551 -2.29 -20.35 -5.33
CA ALA A 551 -2.20 -19.84 -3.96
C ALA A 551 -2.81 -18.44 -3.82
N LEU A 552 -2.60 -17.56 -4.81
CA LEU A 552 -3.19 -16.22 -4.85
C LEU A 552 -4.71 -16.23 -5.06
N VAL A 553 -5.28 -17.27 -5.69
CA VAL A 553 -6.75 -17.48 -5.70
C VAL A 553 -7.24 -17.73 -4.27
N GLY A 554 -6.56 -18.61 -3.52
CA GLY A 554 -6.88 -18.85 -2.11
C GLY A 554 -6.74 -17.59 -1.27
N LEU A 555 -5.71 -16.79 -1.51
CA LEU A 555 -5.51 -15.49 -0.85
C LEU A 555 -6.65 -14.52 -1.17
N ALA A 556 -7.03 -14.38 -2.44
CA ALA A 556 -8.15 -13.52 -2.85
C ALA A 556 -9.47 -13.97 -2.19
N PHE A 557 -9.68 -15.27 -2.04
CA PHE A 557 -10.85 -15.82 -1.36
C PHE A 557 -10.92 -15.44 0.13
N ILE A 558 -9.80 -15.50 0.86
CA ILE A 558 -9.78 -15.12 2.29
C ILE A 558 -9.75 -13.60 2.52
N VAL A 559 -9.39 -12.81 1.50
CA VAL A 559 -9.56 -11.34 1.51
C VAL A 559 -11.03 -10.99 1.24
N ARG A 560 -11.69 -11.68 0.31
CA ARG A 560 -13.11 -11.47 -0.05
C ARG A 560 -13.83 -12.77 -0.34
N THR A 561 -14.57 -13.24 0.65
CA THR A 561 -15.33 -14.49 0.54
C THR A 561 -16.51 -14.38 -0.42
N ASN A 562 -17.12 -13.20 -0.53
CA ASN A 562 -18.21 -12.95 -1.47
C ASN A 562 -17.77 -13.02 -2.95
N GLN A 563 -16.47 -13.03 -3.24
CA GLN A 563 -15.93 -13.19 -4.59
C GLN A 563 -15.67 -14.67 -4.97
N ALA A 564 -15.98 -15.62 -4.08
CA ALA A 564 -15.72 -17.04 -4.28
C ALA A 564 -16.23 -17.59 -5.62
N PRO A 565 -17.46 -17.29 -6.10
CA PRO A 565 -17.95 -17.86 -7.36
C PRO A 565 -17.04 -17.58 -8.56
N ALA A 566 -16.60 -16.33 -8.72
CA ALA A 566 -15.71 -15.92 -9.80
C ALA A 566 -14.30 -16.53 -9.66
N LEU A 567 -13.77 -16.57 -8.43
CA LEU A 567 -12.46 -17.14 -8.13
C LEU A 567 -12.41 -18.66 -8.38
N MET A 568 -13.42 -19.40 -7.93
CA MET A 568 -13.56 -20.83 -8.18
C MET A 568 -13.75 -21.12 -9.68
N TRP A 569 -14.54 -20.31 -10.38
CA TRP A 569 -14.71 -20.45 -11.82
C TRP A 569 -13.41 -20.25 -12.59
N MET A 570 -12.65 -19.20 -12.24
CA MET A 570 -11.34 -18.93 -12.85
C MET A 570 -10.36 -20.08 -12.59
N LEU A 571 -10.37 -20.64 -11.38
CA LEU A 571 -9.53 -21.79 -11.03
C LEU A 571 -9.97 -23.06 -11.77
N GLY A 572 -11.28 -23.31 -11.89
CA GLY A 572 -11.84 -24.42 -12.66
C GLY A 572 -11.49 -24.35 -14.15
N CYS A 573 -11.62 -23.17 -14.77
CA CYS A 573 -11.20 -22.92 -16.15
C CYS A 573 -9.71 -23.23 -16.36
N TYR A 574 -8.87 -22.86 -15.38
CA TYR A 574 -7.44 -23.16 -15.41
C TYR A 574 -7.18 -24.66 -15.31
N PHE A 575 -7.89 -25.38 -14.45
CA PHE A 575 -7.74 -26.83 -14.32
C PHE A 575 -8.19 -27.57 -15.58
N LEU A 576 -9.31 -27.16 -16.20
CA LEU A 576 -9.76 -27.70 -17.48
C LEU A 576 -8.70 -27.52 -18.57
N TRP A 577 -8.08 -26.33 -18.62
CA TRP A 577 -6.97 -26.06 -19.54
C TRP A 577 -5.73 -26.92 -19.26
N ALA A 578 -5.33 -26.97 -17.99
CA ALA A 578 -4.06 -27.55 -17.58
C ALA A 578 -4.10 -29.08 -17.41
N ARG A 579 -5.29 -29.72 -17.40
CA ARG A 579 -5.46 -31.19 -17.45
C ARG A 579 -4.65 -31.84 -18.58
N THR A 580 -4.53 -31.14 -19.69
CA THR A 580 -3.78 -31.60 -20.88
C THR A 580 -2.24 -31.50 -20.74
N ARG A 581 -1.72 -30.99 -19.61
CA ARG A 581 -0.30 -30.61 -19.44
C ARG A 581 0.41 -31.28 -18.26
N GLY A 582 -0.23 -32.27 -17.62
CA GLY A 582 0.35 -33.08 -16.56
C GLY A 582 -0.27 -32.83 -15.18
N TRP A 583 -0.61 -33.91 -14.49
CA TRP A 583 -1.40 -33.92 -13.25
C TRP A 583 -0.68 -33.34 -12.02
N ARG A 584 0.64 -33.55 -11.90
CA ARG A 584 1.41 -33.13 -10.71
C ARG A 584 1.30 -31.64 -10.41
N HIS A 585 1.36 -30.79 -11.43
CA HIS A 585 1.25 -29.34 -11.26
C HIS A 585 -0.15 -28.91 -10.82
N LEU A 586 -1.17 -29.69 -11.17
CA LEU A 586 -2.55 -29.44 -10.75
C LEU A 586 -2.71 -29.78 -9.26
N CYS A 587 -2.17 -30.91 -8.82
CA CYS A 587 -2.17 -31.30 -7.41
C CYS A 587 -1.45 -30.25 -6.55
N TRP A 588 -0.26 -29.81 -6.95
CA TRP A 588 0.46 -28.75 -6.23
C TRP A 588 -0.32 -27.43 -6.21
N GLY A 589 -0.91 -27.03 -7.35
CA GLY A 589 -1.72 -25.82 -7.43
C GLY A 589 -2.96 -25.88 -6.54
N MET A 590 -3.71 -27.00 -6.58
CA MET A 590 -4.90 -27.21 -5.76
C MET A 590 -4.54 -27.24 -4.26
N SER A 591 -3.47 -27.94 -3.90
CA SER A 591 -2.99 -28.00 -2.52
C SER A 591 -2.61 -26.60 -2.02
N ALA A 592 -1.93 -25.81 -2.84
CA ALA A 592 -1.56 -24.45 -2.47
C ALA A 592 -2.78 -23.52 -2.29
N ALA A 593 -3.78 -23.62 -3.18
CA ALA A 593 -5.04 -22.88 -3.02
C ALA A 593 -5.77 -23.30 -1.74
N LEU A 594 -5.89 -24.61 -1.50
CA LEU A 594 -6.57 -25.17 -0.34
C LEU A 594 -5.91 -24.76 0.98
N VAL A 595 -4.58 -24.91 1.09
CA VAL A 595 -3.83 -24.55 2.31
C VAL A 595 -4.05 -23.08 2.66
N VAL A 596 -4.00 -22.17 1.68
CA VAL A 596 -4.24 -20.74 1.93
C VAL A 596 -5.70 -20.48 2.32
N SER A 597 -6.66 -21.11 1.64
CA SER A 597 -8.09 -20.94 1.95
C SER A 597 -8.50 -21.48 3.32
N LEU A 598 -7.72 -22.41 3.90
CA LEU A 598 -7.99 -22.99 5.23
C LEU A 598 -7.33 -22.23 6.38
N LEU A 599 -6.54 -21.18 6.12
CA LEU A 599 -5.93 -20.37 7.19
C LEU A 599 -6.96 -19.77 8.17
N PRO A 600 -8.13 -19.24 7.72
CA PRO A 600 -9.10 -18.69 8.66
C PRO A 600 -9.74 -19.76 9.55
N LEU A 601 -9.96 -20.97 9.02
CA LEU A 601 -10.43 -22.11 9.82
C LEU A 601 -9.42 -22.46 10.92
N ALA A 602 -8.13 -22.52 10.59
CA ALA A 602 -7.08 -22.81 11.57
C ALA A 602 -7.05 -21.75 12.70
N HIS A 603 -7.22 -20.48 12.36
CA HIS A 603 -7.33 -19.41 13.35
C HIS A 603 -8.58 -19.56 14.23
N ASN A 604 -9.76 -19.75 13.64
CA ASN A 604 -11.03 -19.85 14.37
C ASN A 604 -11.06 -21.06 15.31
N LEU A 605 -10.39 -22.16 14.93
CA LEU A 605 -10.19 -23.32 15.80
C LEU A 605 -9.19 -23.04 16.93
N TYR A 606 -8.06 -22.39 16.63
CA TYR A 606 -7.01 -22.13 17.61
C TYR A 606 -7.42 -21.10 18.67
N TYR A 607 -8.00 -19.97 18.26
CA TYR A 607 -8.38 -18.88 19.17
C TYR A 607 -9.81 -19.04 19.71
N GLY A 608 -10.77 -19.45 18.87
CA GLY A 608 -12.19 -19.50 19.23
C GLY A 608 -12.76 -20.89 19.50
N GLY A 609 -12.03 -21.97 19.21
CA GLY A 609 -12.54 -23.34 19.33
C GLY A 609 -13.71 -23.66 18.39
N GLN A 610 -13.93 -22.84 17.34
CA GLN A 610 -15.10 -22.96 16.45
C GLN A 610 -14.69 -23.37 15.03
N PRO A 611 -15.31 -24.40 14.42
CA PRO A 611 -14.99 -24.87 13.07
C PRO A 611 -15.67 -24.01 11.98
N VAL A 612 -15.53 -22.69 12.05
CA VAL A 612 -16.06 -21.75 11.05
C VAL A 612 -15.01 -21.53 9.96
N LEU A 613 -15.33 -21.82 8.70
CA LEU A 613 -14.37 -21.73 7.59
C LEU A 613 -13.87 -20.31 7.34
N THR A 614 -14.77 -19.32 7.38
CA THR A 614 -14.42 -17.92 7.10
C THR A 614 -14.97 -16.98 8.15
N THR A 615 -16.22 -16.51 8.02
CA THR A 615 -16.80 -15.47 8.88
C THR A 615 -18.18 -15.86 9.40
N THR A 616 -18.55 -15.31 10.56
CA THR A 616 -19.90 -15.47 11.15
C THR A 616 -20.92 -14.47 10.61
N SER A 617 -20.49 -13.36 10.00
CA SER A 617 -21.36 -12.32 9.44
C SER A 617 -21.95 -12.64 8.07
N ALA A 618 -21.50 -13.71 7.41
CA ALA A 618 -21.86 -14.03 6.03
C ALA A 618 -23.37 -14.26 5.83
N SER A 619 -24.08 -14.70 6.87
CA SER A 619 -25.51 -15.00 6.87
C SER A 619 -26.39 -13.90 7.48
N MET A 620 -25.83 -12.72 7.80
CA MET A 620 -26.59 -11.67 8.46
C MET A 620 -27.59 -10.98 7.50
N PRO A 621 -28.87 -10.81 7.90
CA PRO A 621 -29.91 -10.22 7.05
C PRO A 621 -29.58 -8.82 6.53
N GLN A 622 -28.87 -8.00 7.30
CA GLN A 622 -28.47 -6.65 6.92
C GLN A 622 -27.58 -6.63 5.66
N ASN A 623 -26.82 -7.71 5.42
CA ASN A 623 -25.98 -7.85 4.23
C ASN A 623 -26.71 -8.53 3.07
N LEU A 624 -27.77 -9.31 3.36
CA LEU A 624 -28.56 -10.11 2.43
C LEU A 624 -29.93 -9.46 2.22
N LEU A 625 -29.99 -8.50 1.29
CA LEU A 625 -31.20 -7.71 1.04
C LEU A 625 -32.31 -8.56 0.39
N VAL A 626 -31.91 -9.59 -0.37
CA VAL A 626 -32.79 -10.62 -0.92
C VAL A 626 -32.14 -11.97 -0.63
N SER A 627 -32.66 -12.70 0.36
CA SER A 627 -32.19 -14.07 0.63
C SER A 627 -32.65 -15.01 -0.48
N PRO A 628 -31.82 -15.99 -0.92
CA PRO A 628 -32.22 -17.01 -1.88
C PRO A 628 -33.50 -17.76 -1.46
N VAL A 629 -33.67 -17.97 -0.15
CA VAL A 629 -34.87 -18.63 0.42
C VAL A 629 -36.11 -17.77 0.20
N THR A 630 -36.01 -16.46 0.40
CA THR A 630 -37.11 -15.52 0.20
C THR A 630 -37.59 -15.50 -1.25
N ILE A 631 -36.71 -15.66 -2.24
CA ILE A 631 -37.09 -15.73 -3.67
C ILE A 631 -37.92 -16.98 -3.96
N ILE A 632 -37.55 -18.11 -3.33
CA ILE A 632 -38.23 -19.39 -3.52
C ILE A 632 -39.59 -19.36 -2.81
N GLU A 633 -39.64 -18.84 -1.58
CA GLU A 633 -40.84 -18.81 -0.74
C GLU A 633 -41.85 -17.72 -1.16
N SER A 634 -41.40 -16.56 -1.64
CA SER A 634 -42.29 -15.46 -2.05
C SER A 634 -42.95 -15.70 -3.41
N GLY A 635 -42.53 -16.73 -4.15
CA GLY A 635 -43.05 -17.01 -5.49
C GLY A 635 -42.82 -15.86 -6.47
N TRP A 636 -41.76 -15.06 -6.29
CA TRP A 636 -41.47 -13.89 -7.12
C TRP A 636 -42.54 -12.78 -7.04
N ASP A 637 -42.98 -12.45 -5.83
CA ASP A 637 -43.91 -11.33 -5.61
C ASP A 637 -43.37 -9.95 -6.07
N MET A 638 -44.27 -8.97 -6.15
CA MET A 638 -43.94 -7.62 -6.63
C MET A 638 -42.86 -6.92 -5.78
N ASP A 639 -42.81 -7.16 -4.48
CA ASP A 639 -41.80 -6.59 -3.59
C ASP A 639 -40.41 -7.20 -3.84
N THR A 640 -40.31 -8.53 -3.92
CA THR A 640 -39.07 -9.23 -4.27
C THR A 640 -38.55 -8.79 -5.63
N SER A 641 -39.43 -8.72 -6.63
CA SER A 641 -39.10 -8.23 -7.99
C SER A 641 -38.56 -6.79 -7.96
N THR A 642 -39.19 -5.90 -7.19
CA THR A 642 -38.77 -4.50 -7.07
C THR A 642 -37.40 -4.38 -6.39
N ARG A 643 -37.14 -5.16 -5.33
CA ARG A 643 -35.83 -5.20 -4.65
C ARG A 643 -34.73 -5.72 -5.57
N VAL A 644 -34.99 -6.82 -6.29
CA VAL A 644 -34.04 -7.39 -7.27
C VAL A 644 -33.76 -6.38 -8.39
N ARG A 645 -34.79 -5.74 -8.93
CA ARG A 645 -34.63 -4.70 -9.96
C ARG A 645 -33.78 -3.54 -9.47
N ARG A 646 -33.99 -3.08 -8.22
CA ARG A 646 -33.16 -2.04 -7.61
C ARG A 646 -31.71 -2.49 -7.46
N GLN A 647 -31.43 -3.72 -7.04
CA GLN A 647 -30.04 -4.22 -7.01
C GLN A 647 -29.42 -4.26 -8.41
N LEU A 648 -30.18 -4.74 -9.41
CA LEU A 648 -29.73 -4.76 -10.80
C LEU A 648 -29.45 -3.35 -11.34
N ASP A 649 -30.26 -2.36 -10.96
CA ASP A 649 -30.03 -0.97 -11.32
C ASP A 649 -28.69 -0.45 -10.77
N GLY A 650 -28.38 -0.76 -9.50
CA GLY A 650 -27.08 -0.48 -8.91
C GLY A 650 -25.93 -1.21 -9.60
N VAL A 651 -26.08 -2.51 -9.87
CA VAL A 651 -25.06 -3.35 -10.53
C VAL A 651 -24.77 -2.89 -11.96
N LEU A 652 -25.79 -2.51 -12.73
CA LEU A 652 -25.67 -2.10 -14.13
C LEU A 652 -25.47 -0.59 -14.29
N GLN A 653 -25.52 0.16 -13.19
CA GLN A 653 -25.56 1.62 -13.15
C GLN A 653 -26.68 2.20 -14.04
N THR A 654 -27.87 1.60 -14.00
CA THR A 654 -29.09 2.05 -14.70
C THR A 654 -30.05 2.81 -13.77
N GLY A 655 -31.13 3.38 -14.30
CA GLY A 655 -32.14 4.10 -13.51
C GLY A 655 -31.74 5.51 -13.07
N ASP A 656 -32.39 6.03 -12.02
CA ASP A 656 -32.27 7.41 -11.51
C ASP A 656 -31.01 7.67 -10.66
N ILE A 657 -30.03 6.77 -10.69
CA ILE A 657 -28.71 6.90 -10.03
C ILE A 657 -28.05 8.25 -10.36
N ARG A 658 -28.32 8.78 -11.57
CA ARG A 658 -27.83 10.10 -12.03
C ARG A 658 -28.31 11.29 -11.18
N ARG A 659 -29.46 11.20 -10.51
CA ARG A 659 -30.08 12.34 -9.79
C ARG A 659 -29.91 12.28 -8.28
N GLN A 660 -29.85 11.09 -7.68
CA GLN A 660 -29.85 10.94 -6.21
C GLN A 660 -28.46 10.74 -5.60
N GLU A 661 -27.48 10.20 -6.35
CA GLU A 661 -26.21 9.72 -5.78
C GLU A 661 -24.97 10.18 -6.58
N MET A 662 -25.06 11.33 -7.26
CA MET A 662 -23.98 11.88 -8.09
C MET A 662 -22.68 12.13 -7.31
N MET A 663 -22.76 12.27 -5.98
CA MET A 663 -21.63 12.43 -5.05
C MET A 663 -20.99 11.10 -4.61
N GLN A 664 -21.61 9.95 -4.90
CA GLN A 664 -21.13 8.63 -4.44
C GLN A 664 -20.60 7.74 -5.57
N GLY A 665 -21.12 7.81 -6.80
CA GLY A 665 -20.56 7.03 -7.92
C GLY A 665 -21.14 7.29 -9.32
N GLY A 666 -21.95 8.34 -9.51
CA GLY A 666 -22.53 8.68 -10.81
C GLY A 666 -21.50 9.21 -11.84
N ASP A 667 -20.34 9.60 -11.36
CA ASP A 667 -19.18 10.04 -12.12
C ASP A 667 -18.48 8.90 -12.91
N LEU A 668 -18.61 7.66 -12.44
CA LEU A 668 -18.06 6.46 -13.09
C LEU A 668 -18.82 6.01 -14.34
N VAL A 669 -20.05 6.48 -14.54
CA VAL A 669 -20.96 5.96 -15.58
C VAL A 669 -20.34 5.91 -16.98
N PRO A 670 -19.62 6.95 -17.48
CA PRO A 670 -18.99 6.88 -18.80
C PRO A 670 -17.97 5.73 -18.92
N VAL A 671 -17.19 5.51 -17.87
CA VAL A 671 -16.13 4.49 -17.82
C VAL A 671 -16.73 3.10 -17.77
N THR A 672 -17.71 2.88 -16.89
CA THR A 672 -18.39 1.59 -16.71
C THR A 672 -19.19 1.21 -17.96
N ARG A 673 -19.85 2.16 -18.62
CA ARG A 673 -20.53 1.95 -19.91
C ARG A 673 -19.55 1.60 -21.02
N GLY A 674 -18.41 2.30 -21.10
CA GLY A 674 -17.36 1.96 -22.04
C GLY A 674 -16.86 0.51 -21.86
N LEU A 675 -16.62 0.10 -20.61
CA LEU A 675 -16.21 -1.27 -20.28
C LEU A 675 -17.28 -2.32 -20.64
N GLN A 676 -18.56 -2.03 -20.39
CA GLN A 676 -19.67 -2.90 -20.79
C GLN A 676 -19.71 -3.09 -22.31
N VAL A 677 -19.60 -2.01 -23.09
CA VAL A 677 -19.61 -2.07 -24.56
C VAL A 677 -18.44 -2.89 -25.08
N LEU A 678 -17.21 -2.63 -24.60
CA LEU A 678 -16.02 -3.39 -25.01
C LEU A 678 -16.12 -4.87 -24.64
N TRP A 679 -16.70 -5.19 -23.49
CA TRP A 679 -16.93 -6.58 -23.07
C TRP A 679 -17.97 -7.29 -23.93
N LEU A 680 -19.10 -6.64 -24.26
CA LEU A 680 -20.08 -7.20 -25.18
C LEU A 680 -19.49 -7.44 -26.58
N LEU A 681 -18.70 -6.48 -27.09
CA LEU A 681 -17.96 -6.67 -28.34
C LEU A 681 -17.03 -7.89 -28.25
N ALA A 682 -16.31 -8.06 -27.14
CA ALA A 682 -15.45 -9.22 -26.94
C ALA A 682 -16.23 -10.54 -26.94
N ILE A 683 -17.40 -10.60 -26.30
CA ILE A 683 -18.30 -11.77 -26.34
C ILE A 683 -18.66 -12.09 -27.79
N VAL A 684 -19.25 -11.15 -28.51
CA VAL A 684 -19.67 -11.35 -29.91
C VAL A 684 -18.50 -11.84 -30.76
N THR A 685 -17.32 -11.22 -30.62
CA THR A 685 -16.12 -11.60 -31.38
C THR A 685 -15.66 -13.04 -31.13
N VAL A 686 -15.66 -13.46 -29.86
CA VAL A 686 -15.12 -14.77 -29.47
C VAL A 686 -16.10 -15.90 -29.80
N PHE A 687 -17.40 -15.62 -29.74
CA PHE A 687 -18.45 -16.60 -30.08
C PHE A 687 -18.66 -16.74 -31.60
N LEU A 688 -18.55 -15.66 -32.37
CA LEU A 688 -18.60 -15.72 -33.85
C LEU A 688 -17.34 -16.35 -34.48
N ARG A 689 -16.31 -16.63 -33.70
CA ARG A 689 -15.08 -17.26 -34.19
C ARG A 689 -15.24 -18.77 -34.22
N ASP A 690 -15.62 -19.30 -35.38
CA ASP A 690 -15.57 -20.73 -35.66
C ASP A 690 -14.12 -21.23 -35.74
N GLY A 691 -13.81 -22.31 -35.02
CA GLY A 691 -12.58 -23.08 -35.25
C GLY A 691 -11.41 -22.92 -34.27
N SER A 692 -11.56 -22.27 -33.10
CA SER A 692 -10.53 -22.42 -32.05
C SER A 692 -10.83 -23.63 -31.16
N PRO A 693 -9.99 -24.68 -31.13
CA PRO A 693 -10.25 -25.93 -30.39
C PRO A 693 -10.14 -25.80 -28.86
N ARG A 694 -10.07 -24.58 -28.30
CA ARG A 694 -10.00 -24.36 -26.84
C ARG A 694 -10.98 -23.27 -26.40
N ASN A 695 -12.00 -23.68 -25.64
CA ASN A 695 -13.09 -22.84 -25.12
C ASN A 695 -12.71 -21.92 -23.93
N ILE A 696 -11.45 -21.85 -23.50
CA ILE A 696 -11.09 -21.15 -22.25
C ILE A 696 -11.33 -19.63 -22.29
N PRO A 697 -10.97 -18.90 -23.38
CA PRO A 697 -11.34 -17.49 -23.49
C PRO A 697 -12.87 -17.27 -23.42
N ARG A 698 -13.66 -18.21 -23.97
CA ARG A 698 -15.14 -18.18 -23.87
C ARG A 698 -15.60 -18.32 -22.42
N LEU A 699 -15.02 -19.26 -21.68
CA LEU A 699 -15.37 -19.48 -20.27
C LEU A 699 -14.96 -18.29 -19.38
N LEU A 700 -13.81 -17.67 -19.66
CA LEU A 700 -13.36 -16.51 -18.88
C LEU A 700 -14.28 -15.28 -19.04
N LEU A 701 -14.99 -15.13 -20.16
CA LEU A 701 -15.95 -14.04 -20.37
C LEU A 701 -17.13 -14.05 -19.39
N LEU A 702 -17.36 -15.16 -18.66
CA LEU A 702 -18.36 -15.24 -17.59
C LEU A 702 -17.87 -14.69 -16.24
N VAL A 703 -16.55 -14.49 -16.06
CA VAL A 703 -15.98 -14.00 -14.79
C VAL A 703 -16.60 -12.69 -14.30
N PRO A 704 -16.81 -11.66 -15.15
CA PRO A 704 -17.46 -10.42 -14.70
C PRO A 704 -18.88 -10.63 -14.16
N LEU A 705 -19.66 -11.52 -14.79
CA LEU A 705 -21.00 -11.87 -14.33
C LEU A 705 -20.99 -12.57 -12.98
N LEU A 706 -19.98 -13.40 -12.71
CA LEU A 706 -19.86 -14.08 -11.41
C LEU A 706 -19.42 -13.14 -10.28
N PHE A 707 -18.61 -12.12 -10.58
CA PHE A 707 -18.28 -11.07 -9.60
C PHE A 707 -19.47 -10.16 -9.32
N LEU A 708 -20.28 -9.81 -10.33
CA LEU A 708 -21.43 -8.94 -10.15
C LEU A 708 -22.67 -9.69 -9.65
N GLY A 709 -22.84 -10.96 -10.01
CA GLY A 709 -24.04 -11.74 -9.73
C GLY A 709 -24.31 -11.96 -8.25
N VAL A 710 -23.27 -12.00 -7.41
CA VAL A 710 -23.44 -12.10 -5.95
C VAL A 710 -24.17 -10.88 -5.38
N HIS A 711 -24.06 -9.73 -6.04
CA HIS A 711 -24.69 -8.49 -5.64
C HIS A 711 -26.16 -8.36 -6.05
N VAL A 712 -26.73 -9.42 -6.66
CA VAL A 712 -28.19 -9.58 -6.72
C VAL A 712 -28.75 -9.90 -5.33
N PHE A 713 -27.97 -10.60 -4.50
CA PHE A 713 -28.37 -11.02 -3.15
C PHE A 713 -27.78 -10.11 -2.07
N TYR A 714 -26.50 -9.74 -2.23
CA TYR A 714 -25.80 -8.84 -1.32
C TYR A 714 -26.07 -7.37 -1.65
N GLN A 715 -26.28 -6.53 -0.63
CA GLN A 715 -26.55 -5.12 -0.83
C GLN A 715 -25.44 -4.38 -1.62
N VAL A 716 -25.82 -3.68 -2.70
CA VAL A 716 -24.91 -2.88 -3.53
C VAL A 716 -24.70 -1.46 -3.00
N TRP A 717 -25.68 -0.94 -2.27
CA TRP A 717 -25.81 0.50 -1.99
C TRP A 717 -24.95 0.99 -0.81
N VAL A 718 -24.51 0.10 0.07
CA VAL A 718 -23.66 0.47 1.21
C VAL A 718 -22.25 0.81 0.72
N TYR A 719 -21.89 2.09 0.88
CA TYR A 719 -20.67 2.68 0.34
C TYR A 719 -20.54 2.50 -1.18
N TYR A 720 -21.62 2.66 -1.93
CA TYR A 720 -21.59 2.58 -3.40
C TYR A 720 -20.50 3.51 -4.00
N PRO A 721 -19.75 3.11 -5.05
CA PRO A 721 -19.80 1.89 -5.88
C PRO A 721 -18.83 0.79 -5.43
N ARG A 722 -18.35 0.83 -4.19
CA ARG A 722 -17.31 -0.04 -3.61
C ARG A 722 -17.31 -1.47 -4.13
N HIS A 723 -18.46 -2.13 -4.05
CA HIS A 723 -18.59 -3.57 -4.32
C HIS A 723 -18.54 -3.94 -5.82
N ILE A 724 -18.99 -3.06 -6.71
CA ILE A 724 -19.14 -3.37 -8.14
C ILE A 724 -17.86 -3.10 -8.94
N VAL A 725 -16.89 -2.36 -8.38
CA VAL A 725 -15.60 -2.00 -9.03
C VAL A 725 -14.89 -3.24 -9.59
N ILE A 726 -14.85 -4.35 -8.84
CA ILE A 726 -14.17 -5.56 -9.30
C ILE A 726 -14.83 -6.20 -10.52
N GLY A 727 -16.16 -6.13 -10.63
CA GLY A 727 -16.89 -6.65 -11.79
C GLY A 727 -16.57 -5.87 -13.07
N TYR A 728 -16.49 -4.54 -12.97
CA TYR A 728 -16.09 -3.69 -14.10
C TYR A 728 -14.61 -3.82 -14.45
N LEU A 729 -13.73 -3.94 -13.45
CA LEU A 729 -12.33 -4.26 -13.68
C LEU A 729 -12.18 -5.62 -14.39
N ALA A 730 -13.00 -6.61 -14.00
CA ALA A 730 -13.06 -7.90 -14.66
C ALA A 730 -13.52 -7.81 -16.13
N MET A 731 -14.49 -6.95 -16.45
CA MET A 731 -14.89 -6.70 -17.84
C MET A 731 -13.70 -6.24 -18.67
N GLY A 732 -12.94 -5.25 -18.19
CA GLY A 732 -11.78 -4.72 -18.91
C GLY A 732 -10.64 -5.73 -19.06
N VAL A 733 -10.27 -6.38 -17.96
CA VAL A 733 -9.19 -7.39 -17.92
C VAL A 733 -9.49 -8.58 -18.83
N VAL A 734 -10.68 -9.18 -18.73
CA VAL A 734 -11.03 -10.36 -19.53
C VAL A 734 -11.20 -9.98 -21.00
N THR A 735 -11.74 -8.79 -21.30
CA THR A 735 -11.79 -8.26 -22.66
C THR A 735 -10.39 -8.16 -23.27
N PHE A 736 -9.44 -7.58 -22.54
CA PHE A 736 -8.05 -7.48 -22.99
C PHE A 736 -7.47 -8.85 -23.34
N VAL A 737 -7.62 -9.81 -22.43
CA VAL A 737 -7.08 -11.17 -22.55
C VAL A 737 -7.68 -11.90 -23.76
N SER A 738 -9.00 -11.86 -23.90
CA SER A 738 -9.73 -12.53 -24.97
C SER A 738 -9.46 -11.92 -26.35
N MET A 739 -9.18 -10.61 -26.42
CA MET A 739 -8.88 -9.92 -27.68
C MET A 739 -7.42 -10.01 -28.13
N CYS A 740 -6.49 -10.14 -27.18
CA CYS A 740 -5.04 -10.26 -27.47
C CYS A 740 -4.60 -11.68 -27.82
N ASP A 741 -5.51 -12.64 -27.71
CA ASP A 741 -5.32 -14.09 -27.70
C ASP A 741 -3.95 -14.55 -28.21
N ARG A 742 -3.07 -14.89 -27.25
CA ARG A 742 -1.99 -15.85 -27.52
C ARG A 742 -2.70 -17.09 -28.07
N ALA A 743 -2.40 -17.49 -29.30
CA ALA A 743 -2.48 -18.91 -29.61
C ALA A 743 -1.62 -19.59 -28.55
N ILE A 744 -2.26 -20.17 -27.52
CA ILE A 744 -1.60 -20.92 -26.46
C ILE A 744 -0.62 -21.83 -27.18
N PRO A 745 0.71 -21.69 -27.00
CA PRO A 745 1.66 -22.30 -27.91
C PRO A 745 1.34 -23.78 -28.01
N VAL A 746 1.01 -24.21 -29.23
CA VAL A 746 1.16 -25.58 -29.65
C VAL A 746 2.66 -25.81 -29.50
N SER A 747 3.06 -26.54 -28.45
CA SER A 747 4.38 -27.16 -28.52
C SER A 747 4.33 -28.00 -29.77
N GLY A 748 5.14 -27.64 -30.76
CA GLY A 748 5.35 -28.47 -31.93
C GLY A 748 5.56 -29.90 -31.46
N ALA A 749 4.94 -30.83 -32.18
CA ALA A 749 5.34 -32.21 -32.13
C ALA A 749 6.87 -32.23 -32.13
N VAL A 750 7.46 -32.76 -31.07
CA VAL A 750 8.83 -33.23 -31.11
C VAL A 750 8.83 -34.27 -32.22
N LYS A 751 9.26 -33.89 -33.42
CA LYS A 751 9.68 -34.89 -34.39
C LYS A 751 10.87 -35.59 -33.73
N PRO A 752 10.82 -36.91 -33.52
CA PRO A 752 12.03 -37.64 -33.18
C PRO A 752 12.95 -37.46 -34.39
N THR A 753 14.02 -36.71 -34.20
CA THR A 753 15.16 -36.78 -35.10
C THR A 753 15.99 -37.94 -34.60
N HIS A 754 16.04 -38.98 -35.43
CA HIS A 754 17.02 -40.05 -35.35
C HIS A 754 18.44 -39.49 -35.38
#